data_AF-A0AAN4WDX7-F1
#
_entry.id   AF-A0AAN4WDX7-F1
#
_cell.length_a   1.000
_cell.length_b   1.000
_cell.length_c   1.000
_cell.angle_alpha   90.00
_cell.angle_beta   90.00
_cell.angle_gamma   90.00
#
_symmetry.space_group_name_H-M   'P 1'
#
loop_
_entity.id
_entity.type
_entity.pdbx_description
1 polymer ?
#
loop_
_entity_poly.entity_id
_entity_poly.type
_entity_poly.pdbx_seq_one_letter_code
_entity_poly.pdbx_strand_id
1 'polypeptide(L)'
;MKEKDVLNFSCIELVSLFEREFPAIMQGASLSKDWKEFEQFLKGYVRAALTKYSTSSSIKRFFRMFMNETRHIRDFSTGEKIRYEPIKWLWQALRGEGDGIHPDFLLDWYYLFKKYQTDEVVLPERVQCDQWRGRWKTGMDEDVTQERRENRERIRGLLIGKIEKRDKLNTRYRFEEGMSMERKRELVDEWWGDYKFHLALAVREPDELNLFMGNTLSPELMELLHRAKQKGIPFFVTPYYLSLLSVRTDGYDDSTIRSYVIYSEELVENFGQIRAWEKEDVVEPGKPNAAGWLLPNATNIHRRYPEVAIFIPDSMGRACGGLCALCQRMYDFQKGHLNFNLDRLKPTDGWEVKMERLMMYYEHDSQLRDILITGGDALMSQNQTLEKILDAVFRMAVRKRELNKRRGKGEKYAEIQRVRLGSRLLAYLPSRVNDGLIEVLKRFREKAEQVGIQQFFIQTHFESPLEVTEEVILATRRLLEAGWIITNQAVFTVAASRRGHTARLREVLNRIGILTYYTFSVKGFEENYALFVPNSRSLQEVLEEKVYGDLPVELEKEVLELLEYPERIPAELPDLLDKYRQPFLATDRNVMNLPGIGKSMTYQTVGMTKEGKRILRFSLDAGRRHSPQVDHEGEIYIVESKSIAAYLRQLQALGERVEDYSSLWDYAEGRTEARFALFEYPEPRIEITGDFTNLEIDS
;
A
#
# COMPACT_ATOMS: atom_id res chain seq x y z
N MET A 1 11.05 2.06 -35.58
CA MET A 1 10.83 3.15 -34.62
C MET A 1 10.85 2.54 -33.24
N LYS A 2 11.72 3.00 -32.32
CA LYS A 2 11.74 2.42 -30.97
C LYS A 2 10.53 2.93 -30.20
N GLU A 3 9.99 2.12 -29.29
CA GLU A 3 8.83 2.48 -28.49
C GLU A 3 9.07 3.77 -27.67
N LYS A 4 10.30 3.95 -27.19
CA LYS A 4 10.78 5.19 -26.57
C LYS A 4 10.53 6.45 -27.44
N ASP A 5 10.67 6.35 -28.75
CA ASP A 5 10.50 7.52 -29.63
C ASP A 5 9.01 7.90 -29.71
N VAL A 6 8.13 6.89 -29.80
CA VAL A 6 6.67 7.07 -29.93
C VAL A 6 6.05 7.68 -28.67
N LEU A 7 6.56 7.37 -27.47
CA LEU A 7 6.01 7.86 -26.20
C LEU A 7 5.98 9.38 -26.03
N ASN A 8 6.81 10.10 -26.80
CA ASN A 8 6.95 11.54 -26.74
C ASN A 8 6.32 12.27 -27.94
N PHE A 9 5.61 11.54 -28.81
CA PHE A 9 4.96 12.15 -29.96
C PHE A 9 3.82 13.08 -29.54
N SER A 10 3.75 14.22 -30.21
CA SER A 10 2.61 15.13 -30.19
C SER A 10 1.38 14.49 -30.85
N CYS A 11 0.19 15.08 -30.65
CA CYS A 11 -1.02 14.63 -31.35
C CYS A 11 -0.85 14.61 -32.88
N ILE A 12 -0.14 15.58 -33.46
CA ILE A 12 0.10 15.67 -34.92
C ILE A 12 0.95 14.49 -35.40
N GLU A 13 2.02 14.18 -34.69
CA GLU A 13 2.90 13.06 -35.00
C GLU A 13 2.18 11.71 -34.82
N LEU A 14 1.31 11.59 -33.81
CA LEU A 14 0.47 10.42 -33.63
C LEU A 14 -0.57 10.26 -34.74
N VAL A 15 -1.24 11.33 -35.17
CA VAL A 15 -2.16 11.25 -36.32
C VAL A 15 -1.43 10.79 -37.58
N SER A 16 -0.23 11.34 -37.84
CA SER A 16 0.64 10.91 -38.95
C SER A 16 1.03 9.43 -38.84
N LEU A 17 1.24 8.95 -37.61
CA LEU A 17 1.49 7.53 -37.32
C LEU A 17 0.27 6.65 -37.64
N PHE A 18 -0.94 7.10 -37.29
CA PHE A 18 -2.20 6.43 -37.65
C PHE A 18 -2.42 6.39 -39.17
N GLU A 19 -2.10 7.45 -39.91
CA GLU A 19 -2.16 7.46 -41.38
C GLU A 19 -1.27 6.39 -42.01
N ARG A 20 -0.07 6.21 -41.45
CA ARG A 20 0.88 5.21 -41.94
C ARG A 20 0.48 3.78 -41.58
N GLU A 21 0.11 3.53 -40.32
CA GLU A 21 -0.06 2.17 -39.80
C GLU A 21 -1.51 1.67 -39.83
N PHE A 22 -2.48 2.57 -39.84
CA PHE A 22 -3.91 2.26 -39.83
C PHE A 22 -4.71 3.06 -40.88
N PRO A 23 -4.34 3.00 -42.17
CA PRO A 23 -4.95 3.83 -43.22
C PRO A 23 -6.47 3.61 -43.37
N ALA A 24 -6.96 2.39 -43.13
CA ALA A 24 -8.40 2.10 -43.15
C ALA A 24 -9.16 2.85 -42.05
N ILE A 25 -8.57 3.01 -40.86
CA ILE A 25 -9.19 3.73 -39.74
C ILE A 25 -9.24 5.22 -40.05
N MET A 26 -8.14 5.77 -40.59
CA MET A 26 -8.08 7.17 -41.03
C MET A 26 -9.08 7.47 -42.15
N GLN A 27 -9.21 6.56 -43.12
CA GLN A 27 -10.23 6.68 -44.16
C GLN A 27 -11.65 6.61 -43.57
N GLY A 28 -11.90 5.71 -42.62
CA GLY A 28 -13.17 5.65 -41.90
C GLY A 28 -13.49 6.96 -41.19
N ALA A 29 -12.52 7.57 -40.52
CA ALA A 29 -12.70 8.85 -39.82
C ALA A 29 -12.99 10.01 -40.77
N SER A 30 -12.27 10.09 -41.91
CA SER A 30 -12.43 11.17 -42.88
C SER A 30 -13.72 11.07 -43.71
N LEU A 31 -14.16 9.86 -44.06
CA LEU A 31 -15.39 9.64 -44.82
C LEU A 31 -16.66 9.73 -43.98
N SER A 32 -16.56 9.53 -42.66
CA SER A 32 -17.71 9.64 -41.76
C SER A 32 -18.13 11.10 -41.59
N LYS A 33 -19.41 11.38 -41.82
CA LYS A 33 -19.98 12.73 -41.68
C LYS A 33 -20.04 13.20 -40.23
N ASP A 34 -20.25 12.25 -39.33
CA ASP A 34 -20.25 12.47 -37.88
C ASP A 34 -19.60 11.30 -37.14
N TRP A 35 -19.43 11.44 -35.83
CA TRP A 35 -18.83 10.41 -35.00
C TRP A 35 -19.66 9.12 -34.90
N LYS A 36 -20.97 9.16 -35.18
CA LYS A 36 -21.85 7.97 -35.12
C LYS A 36 -21.63 7.10 -36.36
N GLU A 37 -21.50 7.70 -37.54
CA GLU A 37 -21.08 6.99 -38.75
C GLU A 37 -19.69 6.35 -38.53
N PHE A 38 -18.76 7.06 -37.87
CA PHE A 38 -17.45 6.52 -37.52
C PHE A 38 -17.52 5.37 -36.52
N GLU A 39 -18.37 5.45 -35.50
CA GLU A 39 -18.60 4.37 -34.56
C GLU A 39 -19.14 3.12 -35.27
N GLN A 40 -20.06 3.27 -36.23
CA GLN A 40 -20.57 2.15 -37.04
C GLN A 40 -19.46 1.52 -37.89
N PHE A 41 -18.62 2.34 -38.52
CA PHE A 41 -17.43 1.87 -39.23
C PHE A 41 -16.52 1.06 -38.30
N LEU A 42 -16.16 1.60 -37.13
CA LEU A 42 -15.30 0.91 -36.16
C LEU A 42 -15.91 -0.39 -35.65
N LYS A 43 -17.21 -0.44 -35.38
CA LYS A 43 -17.93 -1.68 -35.02
C LYS A 43 -17.80 -2.73 -36.11
N GLY A 44 -17.94 -2.35 -37.38
CA GLY A 44 -17.72 -3.25 -38.52
C GLY A 44 -16.26 -3.73 -38.60
N TYR A 45 -15.32 -2.80 -38.48
CA TYR A 45 -13.89 -3.05 -38.53
C TYR A 45 -13.44 -4.04 -37.43
N VAL A 46 -13.87 -3.84 -36.19
CA VAL A 46 -13.54 -4.72 -35.05
C VAL A 46 -14.27 -6.07 -35.14
N ARG A 47 -15.54 -6.10 -35.58
CA ARG A 47 -16.29 -7.36 -35.76
C ARG A 47 -15.65 -8.29 -36.77
N ALA A 48 -15.04 -7.75 -37.83
CA ALA A 48 -14.32 -8.58 -38.80
C ALA A 48 -13.18 -9.36 -38.12
N ALA A 49 -12.45 -8.74 -37.19
CA ALA A 49 -11.38 -9.39 -36.44
C ALA A 49 -11.88 -10.41 -35.40
N LEU A 50 -13.08 -10.22 -34.83
CA LEU A 50 -13.66 -11.13 -33.84
C LEU A 50 -13.80 -12.57 -34.37
N THR A 51 -14.03 -12.74 -35.68
CA THR A 51 -14.12 -14.07 -36.30
C THR A 51 -12.83 -14.88 -36.21
N LYS A 52 -11.69 -14.20 -36.13
CA LYS A 52 -10.35 -14.80 -36.07
C LYS A 52 -9.73 -14.77 -34.67
N TYR A 53 -10.12 -13.80 -33.84
CA TYR A 53 -9.52 -13.54 -32.51
C TYR A 53 -10.61 -13.45 -31.42
N SER A 54 -11.43 -14.49 -31.28
CA SER A 54 -12.64 -14.45 -30.43
C SER A 54 -12.35 -14.28 -28.93
N THR A 55 -11.14 -14.60 -28.48
CA THR A 55 -10.74 -14.54 -27.08
C THR A 55 -10.10 -13.21 -26.67
N SER A 56 -9.74 -12.37 -27.65
CA SER A 56 -8.92 -11.17 -27.45
C SER A 56 -9.54 -10.21 -26.44
N SER A 57 -8.78 -9.92 -25.36
CA SER A 57 -9.15 -8.93 -24.34
C SER A 57 -9.29 -7.52 -24.95
N SER A 58 -8.46 -7.19 -25.93
CA SER A 58 -8.52 -5.95 -26.69
C SER A 58 -9.83 -5.80 -27.46
N ILE A 59 -10.30 -6.85 -28.14
CA ILE A 59 -11.61 -6.83 -28.83
C ILE A 59 -12.76 -6.68 -27.83
N LYS A 60 -12.72 -7.39 -26.69
CA LYS A 60 -13.71 -7.21 -25.62
C LYS A 60 -13.71 -5.77 -25.09
N ARG A 61 -12.54 -5.14 -24.98
CA ARG A 61 -12.39 -3.74 -24.59
C ARG A 61 -13.07 -2.80 -25.60
N PHE A 62 -12.90 -2.98 -26.91
CA PHE A 62 -13.65 -2.21 -27.93
C PHE A 62 -15.16 -2.30 -27.73
N PHE A 63 -15.71 -3.52 -27.56
CA PHE A 63 -17.14 -3.69 -27.36
C PHE A 63 -17.64 -3.03 -26.07
N ARG A 64 -16.85 -3.05 -24.99
CA ARG A 64 -17.17 -2.29 -23.78
C ARG A 64 -17.22 -0.79 -24.03
N MET A 65 -16.31 -0.25 -24.86
CA MET A 65 -16.37 1.17 -25.21
C MET A 65 -17.64 1.50 -25.99
N PHE A 66 -17.97 0.71 -27.02
CA PHE A 66 -19.20 0.88 -27.79
C PHE A 66 -20.48 0.80 -26.94
N MET A 67 -20.52 -0.07 -25.94
CA MET A 67 -21.67 -0.19 -25.04
C MET A 67 -21.81 0.99 -24.06
N ASN A 68 -20.72 1.70 -23.77
CA ASN A 68 -20.71 2.80 -22.83
C ASN A 68 -20.71 4.19 -23.48
N GLU A 69 -20.49 4.28 -24.79
CA GLU A 69 -20.46 5.53 -25.53
C GLU A 69 -21.71 6.40 -25.24
N THR A 70 -21.50 7.70 -25.00
CA THR A 70 -22.53 8.70 -24.62
C THR A 70 -23.15 8.54 -23.23
N ARG A 71 -22.74 7.54 -22.43
CA ARG A 71 -23.15 7.45 -21.02
C ARG A 71 -22.42 8.51 -20.19
N HIS A 72 -22.96 8.73 -19.00
CA HIS A 72 -22.19 9.36 -17.94
C HIS A 72 -21.74 8.26 -16.98
N ILE A 73 -20.44 8.24 -16.71
CA ILE A 73 -19.85 7.36 -15.69
C ILE A 73 -19.65 8.20 -14.44
N ARG A 74 -20.09 7.67 -13.30
CA ARG A 74 -19.76 8.27 -12.00
C ARG A 74 -18.48 7.61 -11.52
N ASP A 75 -17.42 8.38 -11.36
CA ASP A 75 -16.21 7.89 -10.71
C ASP A 75 -16.53 7.67 -9.23
N PHE A 76 -16.39 6.43 -8.80
CA PHE A 76 -16.72 6.01 -7.46
C PHE A 76 -15.76 6.61 -6.44
N SER A 77 -14.52 6.91 -6.82
CA SER A 77 -13.53 7.48 -5.92
C SER A 77 -13.80 8.95 -5.59
N THR A 78 -14.02 9.78 -6.60
CA THR A 78 -14.23 11.24 -6.47
C THR A 78 -15.71 11.62 -6.33
N GLY A 79 -16.62 10.78 -6.81
CA GLY A 79 -18.04 11.08 -6.96
C GLY A 79 -18.37 11.88 -8.23
N GLU A 80 -17.38 12.26 -9.02
CA GLU A 80 -17.55 13.09 -10.21
C GLU A 80 -18.29 12.37 -11.33
N LYS A 81 -19.09 13.13 -12.08
CA LYS A 81 -19.83 12.62 -13.23
C LYS A 81 -19.06 12.94 -14.50
N ILE A 82 -18.46 11.92 -15.10
CA ILE A 82 -17.61 12.02 -16.27
C ILE A 82 -18.44 11.72 -17.51
N ARG A 83 -18.38 12.62 -18.49
CA ARG A 83 -18.97 12.39 -19.81
C ARG A 83 -18.10 11.41 -20.58
N TYR A 84 -18.66 10.27 -20.96
CA TYR A 84 -17.94 9.19 -21.62
C TYR A 84 -18.16 9.24 -23.14
N GLU A 85 -17.18 9.71 -23.90
CA GLU A 85 -17.26 9.82 -25.37
C GLU A 85 -15.94 9.45 -26.10
N PRO A 86 -15.24 8.35 -25.73
CA PRO A 86 -13.93 8.03 -26.30
C PRO A 86 -13.96 7.77 -27.82
N ILE A 87 -15.05 7.24 -28.39
CA ILE A 87 -15.12 7.06 -29.85
C ILE A 87 -15.24 8.40 -30.58
N LYS A 88 -16.08 9.30 -30.05
CA LYS A 88 -16.19 10.65 -30.60
C LYS A 88 -14.89 11.43 -30.45
N TRP A 89 -14.21 11.35 -29.32
CA TRP A 89 -12.92 12.03 -29.14
C TRP A 89 -11.86 11.46 -30.09
N LEU A 90 -11.81 10.14 -30.30
CA LEU A 90 -10.93 9.54 -31.30
C LEU A 90 -11.23 10.09 -32.71
N TRP A 91 -12.50 10.13 -33.12
CA TRP A 91 -12.89 10.68 -34.42
C TRP A 91 -12.42 12.13 -34.61
N GLN A 92 -12.61 12.98 -33.60
CA GLN A 92 -12.16 14.37 -33.64
C GLN A 92 -10.63 14.47 -33.69
N ALA A 93 -9.93 13.69 -32.87
CA ALA A 93 -8.47 13.69 -32.81
C ALA A 93 -7.84 13.30 -34.15
N LEU A 94 -8.34 12.24 -34.79
CA LEU A 94 -7.84 11.76 -36.09
C LEU A 94 -8.07 12.76 -37.22
N ARG A 95 -8.98 13.73 -37.05
CA ARG A 95 -9.23 14.81 -38.01
C ARG A 95 -8.49 16.11 -37.68
N GLY A 96 -7.70 16.14 -36.61
CA GLY A 96 -7.07 17.35 -36.10
C GLY A 96 -8.07 18.36 -35.49
N GLU A 97 -9.29 17.92 -35.17
CA GLU A 97 -10.39 18.74 -34.63
C GLU A 97 -10.59 18.52 -33.12
N GLY A 98 -9.66 17.81 -32.47
CA GLY A 98 -9.76 17.34 -31.09
C GLY A 98 -9.35 18.35 -30.02
N ASP A 99 -10.23 19.28 -29.65
CA ASP A 99 -9.94 20.21 -28.55
C ASP A 99 -9.83 19.49 -27.18
N GLY A 100 -8.76 19.81 -26.45
CA GLY A 100 -8.43 19.26 -25.14
C GLY A 100 -8.07 17.77 -25.14
N ILE A 101 -7.71 17.16 -26.27
CA ILE A 101 -7.27 15.75 -26.33
C ILE A 101 -5.76 15.67 -26.09
N HIS A 102 -5.37 14.96 -25.04
CA HIS A 102 -3.97 14.77 -24.68
C HIS A 102 -3.32 13.67 -25.55
N PRO A 103 -2.02 13.76 -25.91
CA PRO A 103 -1.34 12.73 -26.71
C PRO A 103 -1.45 11.32 -26.13
N ASP A 104 -1.46 11.18 -24.80
CA ASP A 104 -1.59 9.89 -24.12
C ASP A 104 -2.88 9.13 -24.46
N PHE A 105 -3.96 9.86 -24.76
CA PHE A 105 -5.21 9.26 -25.24
C PHE A 105 -5.00 8.57 -26.60
N LEU A 106 -4.34 9.25 -27.54
CA LEU A 106 -4.05 8.69 -28.86
C LEU A 106 -3.02 7.55 -28.78
N LEU A 107 -2.07 7.61 -27.84
CA LEU A 107 -1.13 6.54 -27.59
C LEU A 107 -1.82 5.25 -27.13
N ASP A 108 -2.74 5.31 -26.18
CA ASP A 108 -3.46 4.10 -25.73
C ASP A 108 -4.32 3.51 -26.87
N TRP A 109 -4.97 4.37 -27.67
CA TRP A 109 -5.66 3.92 -28.89
C TRP A 109 -4.72 3.29 -29.93
N TYR A 110 -3.55 3.89 -30.16
CA TYR A 110 -2.55 3.37 -31.09
C TYR A 110 -2.15 1.95 -30.70
N TYR A 111 -1.82 1.71 -29.43
CA TYR A 111 -1.45 0.38 -28.96
C TYR A 111 -2.63 -0.59 -28.94
N LEU A 112 -3.85 -0.12 -28.66
CA LEU A 112 -5.06 -0.93 -28.78
C LEU A 112 -5.26 -1.43 -30.22
N PHE A 113 -5.12 -0.56 -31.23
CA PHE A 113 -5.19 -0.96 -32.64
C PHE A 113 -4.01 -1.81 -33.11
N LYS A 114 -2.82 -1.61 -32.53
CA LYS A 114 -1.65 -2.42 -32.88
C LYS A 114 -1.80 -3.88 -32.45
N LYS A 115 -2.55 -4.14 -31.37
CA LYS A 115 -2.57 -5.46 -30.71
C LYS A 115 -3.93 -6.14 -30.64
N TYR A 116 -5.02 -5.54 -31.13
CA TYR A 116 -6.33 -6.22 -31.10
C TYR A 116 -6.45 -7.45 -32.00
N GLN A 117 -5.45 -7.69 -32.87
CA GLN A 117 -5.35 -8.89 -33.72
C GLN A 117 -4.30 -9.90 -33.21
N THR A 118 -3.99 -9.87 -31.91
CA THR A 118 -3.21 -10.92 -31.24
C THR A 118 -3.93 -11.40 -29.99
N ASP A 119 -3.75 -12.69 -29.67
CA ASP A 119 -4.22 -13.36 -28.45
C ASP A 119 -3.05 -13.73 -27.52
N GLU A 120 -1.80 -13.47 -27.91
CA GLU A 120 -0.62 -13.91 -27.16
C GLU A 120 -0.17 -12.89 -26.10
N VAL A 121 -0.20 -13.31 -24.84
CA VAL A 121 0.52 -12.62 -23.76
C VAL A 121 1.93 -13.20 -23.70
N VAL A 122 2.92 -12.42 -24.11
CA VAL A 122 4.34 -12.82 -23.99
C VAL A 122 4.78 -12.68 -22.54
N LEU A 123 4.98 -13.82 -21.88
CA LEU A 123 5.53 -13.87 -20.53
C LEU A 123 7.07 -13.80 -20.57
N PRO A 124 7.70 -13.15 -19.57
CA PRO A 124 9.15 -13.18 -19.45
C PRO A 124 9.62 -14.59 -19.05
N GLU A 125 10.83 -14.94 -19.47
CA GLU A 125 11.48 -16.18 -19.04
C GLU A 125 11.96 -16.07 -17.59
N ARG A 126 12.07 -17.22 -16.89
CA ARG A 126 12.59 -17.25 -15.51
C ARG A 126 13.96 -16.61 -15.38
N VAL A 127 14.85 -16.84 -16.35
CA VAL A 127 16.19 -16.23 -16.40
C VAL A 127 16.11 -14.70 -16.45
N GLN A 128 15.15 -14.14 -17.19
CA GLN A 128 14.94 -12.71 -17.27
C GLN A 128 14.42 -12.14 -15.94
N CYS A 129 13.45 -12.83 -15.31
CA CYS A 129 12.98 -12.47 -13.98
C CYS A 129 14.09 -12.53 -12.92
N ASP A 130 14.97 -13.53 -12.98
CA ASP A 130 16.13 -13.66 -12.10
C ASP A 130 17.13 -12.51 -12.29
N GLN A 131 17.38 -12.07 -13.53
CA GLN A 131 18.23 -10.91 -13.82
C GLN A 131 17.63 -9.62 -13.27
N TRP A 132 16.33 -9.38 -13.49
CA TRP A 132 15.63 -8.21 -12.95
C TRP A 132 15.61 -8.20 -11.43
N ARG A 133 15.46 -9.36 -10.78
CA ARG A 133 15.52 -9.50 -9.32
C ARG A 133 16.94 -9.27 -8.79
N GLY A 134 17.93 -9.91 -9.41
CA GLY A 134 19.32 -9.93 -8.97
C GLY A 134 20.06 -8.59 -9.06
N ARG A 135 19.56 -7.62 -9.84
CA ARG A 135 20.14 -6.27 -9.90
C ARG A 135 19.90 -5.44 -8.64
N TRP A 136 18.92 -5.82 -7.81
CA TRP A 136 18.51 -5.05 -6.65
C TRP A 136 19.33 -5.40 -5.42
N LYS A 137 20.02 -4.37 -4.91
CA LYS A 137 20.79 -4.45 -3.68
C LYS A 137 19.90 -4.67 -2.46
N THR A 138 20.46 -5.32 -1.45
CA THR A 138 19.82 -5.51 -0.15
C THR A 138 20.50 -4.68 0.93
N GLY A 139 19.80 -4.45 2.04
CA GLY A 139 20.39 -3.76 3.18
C GLY A 139 21.55 -4.53 3.84
N MET A 140 21.76 -5.79 3.46
CA MET A 140 22.80 -6.69 3.94
C MET A 140 23.98 -6.83 2.97
N ASP A 141 23.93 -6.23 1.78
CA ASP A 141 25.04 -6.28 0.84
C ASP A 141 26.24 -5.50 1.42
N GLU A 142 27.46 -5.98 1.19
CA GLU A 142 28.68 -5.45 1.84
C GLU A 142 28.92 -3.96 1.52
N ASP A 143 28.74 -3.57 0.25
CA ASP A 143 28.89 -2.20 -0.21
C ASP A 143 27.83 -1.26 0.39
N VAL A 144 26.58 -1.71 0.46
CA VAL A 144 25.49 -0.99 1.12
C VAL A 144 25.75 -0.82 2.61
N THR A 145 26.20 -1.89 3.28
CA THR A 145 26.48 -1.88 4.72
C THR A 145 27.65 -0.94 5.04
N GLN A 146 28.70 -0.96 4.22
CA GLN A 146 29.86 -0.07 4.37
C GLN A 146 29.44 1.39 4.22
N GLU A 147 28.70 1.75 3.16
CA GLU A 147 28.21 3.11 2.95
C GLU A 147 27.31 3.57 4.11
N ARG A 148 26.45 2.70 4.63
CA ARG A 148 25.59 3.00 5.78
C ARG A 148 26.37 3.25 7.06
N ARG A 149 27.45 2.50 7.31
CA ARG A 149 28.33 2.74 8.46
C ARG A 149 28.97 4.13 8.37
N GLU A 150 29.50 4.49 7.20
CA GLU A 150 30.06 5.83 6.96
C GLU A 150 29.01 6.93 7.14
N ASN A 151 27.80 6.71 6.60
CA ASN A 151 26.70 7.65 6.74
C ASN A 151 26.23 7.79 8.19
N ARG A 152 26.16 6.69 8.95
CA ARG A 152 25.85 6.69 10.39
C ARG A 152 26.88 7.49 11.18
N GLU A 153 28.18 7.34 10.90
CA GLU A 153 29.23 8.14 11.55
C GLU A 153 29.06 9.63 11.31
N ARG A 154 28.75 10.01 10.05
CA ARG A 154 28.43 11.41 9.71
C ARG A 154 27.22 11.92 10.47
N ILE A 155 26.12 11.15 10.49
CA ILE A 155 24.89 11.48 11.22
C ILE A 155 25.18 11.62 12.72
N ARG A 156 25.98 10.73 13.33
CA ARG A 156 26.40 10.85 14.73
C ARG A 156 27.07 12.19 15.03
N GLY A 157 27.98 12.64 14.16
CA GLY A 157 28.61 13.96 14.28
C GLY A 157 27.59 15.11 14.28
N LEU A 158 26.60 15.06 13.37
CA LEU A 158 25.53 16.05 13.31
C LEU A 158 24.63 16.02 14.56
N LEU A 159 24.32 14.82 15.08
CA LEU A 159 23.52 14.65 16.29
C LEU A 159 24.22 15.21 17.52
N ILE A 160 25.55 15.06 17.64
CA ILE A 160 26.32 15.67 18.73
C ILE A 160 26.13 17.20 18.71
N GLY A 161 26.36 17.84 17.56
CA GLY A 161 26.16 19.28 17.42
C GLY A 161 24.72 19.72 17.66
N LYS A 162 23.72 18.89 17.27
CA LYS A 162 22.30 19.13 17.54
C LYS A 162 21.98 19.05 19.04
N ILE A 163 22.56 18.11 19.76
CA ILE A 163 22.35 17.93 21.22
C ILE A 163 23.00 19.07 22.00
N GLU A 164 24.22 19.50 21.63
CA GLU A 164 24.91 20.61 22.29
C GLU A 164 24.16 21.94 22.22
N LYS A 165 23.39 22.15 21.14
CA LYS A 165 22.58 23.36 20.94
C LYS A 165 21.22 23.32 21.66
N ARG A 166 20.82 22.19 22.24
CA ARG A 166 19.52 22.06 22.95
C ARG A 166 19.59 22.61 24.37
N ASP A 167 18.44 23.04 24.87
CA ASP A 167 18.26 23.38 26.28
C ASP A 167 18.53 22.17 27.18
N LYS A 168 19.40 22.34 28.18
CA LYS A 168 19.90 21.29 29.09
C LYS A 168 18.81 20.72 30.02
N LEU A 169 17.67 21.38 30.17
CA LEU A 169 16.69 21.08 31.23
C LEU A 169 15.63 20.00 30.89
N ASN A 170 15.36 19.72 29.61
CA ASN A 170 14.15 18.97 29.21
C ASN A 170 14.39 17.64 28.47
N THR A 171 15.60 17.07 28.53
CA THR A 171 15.88 15.78 27.88
C THR A 171 16.93 14.94 28.60
N ARG A 172 16.78 13.62 28.53
CA ARG A 172 17.77 12.65 29.01
C ARG A 172 18.99 12.51 28.09
N TYR A 173 18.87 12.96 26.84
CA TYR A 173 19.94 12.90 25.84
C TYR A 173 20.72 14.22 25.86
N ARG A 174 21.67 14.31 26.78
CA ARG A 174 22.46 15.52 27.02
C ARG A 174 23.90 15.17 27.38
N PHE A 175 24.82 16.07 27.07
CA PHE A 175 26.21 15.95 27.47
C PHE A 175 26.49 16.77 28.71
N GLU A 176 27.35 16.25 29.58
CA GLU A 176 27.88 16.99 30.72
C GLU A 176 28.88 18.05 30.24
N GLU A 177 29.05 19.10 31.04
CA GLU A 177 29.99 20.18 30.73
C GLU A 177 31.43 19.67 30.78
N GLY A 178 32.25 20.06 29.80
CA GLY A 178 33.64 19.58 29.69
C GLY A 178 33.80 18.15 29.18
N MET A 179 32.72 17.45 28.80
CA MET A 179 32.80 16.11 28.22
C MET A 179 33.60 16.09 26.91
N SER A 180 34.55 15.16 26.79
CA SER A 180 35.38 15.00 25.59
C SER A 180 34.55 14.56 24.38
N MET A 181 35.07 14.83 23.18
CA MET A 181 34.39 14.44 21.95
C MET A 181 34.29 12.91 21.80
N GLU A 182 35.30 12.16 22.26
CA GLU A 182 35.27 10.70 22.30
C GLU A 182 34.13 10.19 23.17
N ARG A 183 33.97 10.74 24.38
CA ARG A 183 32.90 10.30 25.29
C ARG A 183 31.51 10.66 24.76
N LYS A 184 31.36 11.82 24.11
CA LYS A 184 30.11 12.21 23.43
C LYS A 184 29.75 11.21 22.33
N ARG A 185 30.75 10.78 21.55
CA ARG A 185 30.58 9.77 20.49
C ARG A 185 30.14 8.42 21.05
N GLU A 186 30.75 7.95 22.13
CA GLU A 186 30.35 6.72 22.82
C GLU A 186 28.89 6.79 23.31
N LEU A 187 28.52 7.87 24.01
CA LEU A 187 27.16 8.04 24.51
C LEU A 187 26.11 8.07 23.39
N VAL A 188 26.40 8.73 22.26
CA VAL A 188 25.49 8.72 21.11
C VAL A 188 25.35 7.32 20.52
N ASP A 189 26.40 6.51 20.55
CA ASP A 189 26.32 5.11 20.10
C ASP A 189 25.50 4.25 21.06
N GLU A 190 25.69 4.41 22.38
CA GLU A 190 24.83 3.80 23.40
C GLU A 190 23.35 4.21 23.19
N TRP A 191 23.08 5.48 22.94
CA TRP A 191 21.73 6.00 22.69
C TRP A 191 21.16 5.59 21.33
N TRP A 192 21.99 5.20 20.36
CA TRP A 192 21.52 4.74 19.06
C TRP A 192 20.61 3.50 19.18
N GLY A 193 20.89 2.64 20.16
CA GLY A 193 20.06 1.47 20.50
C GLY A 193 18.73 1.81 21.19
N ASP A 194 18.50 3.08 21.55
CA ASP A 194 17.28 3.52 22.22
C ASP A 194 16.32 4.18 21.23
N TYR A 195 15.20 3.53 20.93
CA TYR A 195 14.23 4.07 19.98
C TYR A 195 13.74 5.49 20.34
N LYS A 196 13.66 5.85 21.62
CA LYS A 196 13.21 7.20 21.99
C LYS A 196 14.24 8.28 21.65
N PHE A 197 15.52 7.93 21.48
CA PHE A 197 16.58 8.85 21.05
C PHE A 197 16.29 9.34 19.63
N HIS A 198 16.00 8.40 18.74
CA HIS A 198 15.67 8.67 17.36
C HIS A 198 14.39 9.50 17.22
N LEU A 199 13.36 9.22 18.02
CA LEU A 199 12.13 10.02 18.03
C LEU A 199 12.40 11.44 18.57
N ALA A 200 13.22 11.57 19.60
CA ALA A 200 13.56 12.86 20.19
C ALA A 200 14.43 13.72 19.26
N LEU A 201 15.28 13.09 18.43
CA LEU A 201 16.19 13.78 17.50
C LEU A 201 15.74 13.74 16.04
N ALA A 202 14.53 13.25 15.76
CA ALA A 202 13.95 13.24 14.44
C ALA A 202 14.05 14.63 13.77
N VAL A 203 14.34 14.60 12.47
CA VAL A 203 14.40 15.78 11.62
C VAL A 203 12.99 16.27 11.35
N ARG A 204 12.80 17.58 11.47
CA ARG A 204 11.47 18.23 11.35
C ARG A 204 11.44 19.44 10.41
N GLU A 205 12.55 19.72 9.74
CA GLU A 205 12.73 20.94 8.95
C GLU A 205 13.42 20.64 7.61
N PRO A 206 13.06 21.31 6.50
CA PRO A 206 13.69 21.10 5.18
C PRO A 206 15.21 21.28 5.19
N ASP A 207 15.72 22.36 5.79
CA ASP A 207 17.17 22.63 5.83
C ASP A 207 17.92 21.58 6.66
N GLU A 208 17.30 21.13 7.76
CA GLU A 208 17.85 20.07 8.57
C GLU A 208 17.82 18.74 7.82
N LEU A 209 16.75 18.45 7.07
CA LEU A 209 16.70 17.28 6.20
C LEU A 209 17.84 17.32 5.18
N ASN A 210 18.04 18.44 4.48
CA ASN A 210 19.12 18.54 3.51
C ASN A 210 20.51 18.35 4.16
N LEU A 211 20.74 18.97 5.33
CA LEU A 211 21.97 18.78 6.09
C LEU A 211 22.21 17.30 6.44
N PHE A 212 21.17 16.61 6.92
CA PHE A 212 21.24 15.18 7.20
C PHE A 212 21.28 14.32 5.93
N MET A 213 20.94 14.85 4.76
CA MET A 213 21.14 14.23 3.45
C MET A 213 22.49 14.60 2.82
N GLY A 214 23.41 15.24 3.56
CA GLY A 214 24.73 15.61 3.05
C GLY A 214 24.73 16.83 2.13
N ASN A 215 23.68 17.67 2.19
CA ASN A 215 23.45 18.81 1.31
C ASN A 215 23.38 18.42 -0.18
N THR A 216 22.83 17.25 -0.47
CA THR A 216 22.75 16.68 -1.82
C THR A 216 21.39 16.88 -2.49
N LEU A 217 20.39 17.42 -1.78
CA LEU A 217 19.10 17.73 -2.40
C LEU A 217 19.24 18.92 -3.34
N SER A 218 18.62 18.85 -4.53
CA SER A 218 18.73 19.90 -5.54
C SER A 218 18.05 21.20 -5.10
N PRO A 219 18.44 22.36 -5.65
CA PRO A 219 17.79 23.64 -5.34
C PRO A 219 16.27 23.62 -5.58
N GLU A 220 15.82 22.99 -6.66
CA GLU A 220 14.40 22.87 -7.03
C GLU A 220 13.64 22.04 -6.00
N LEU A 221 14.25 20.94 -5.54
CA LEU A 221 13.67 20.11 -4.50
C LEU A 221 13.62 20.86 -3.16
N MET A 222 14.66 21.62 -2.82
CA MET A 222 14.66 22.44 -1.60
C MET A 222 13.54 23.49 -1.62
N GLU A 223 13.33 24.16 -2.74
CA GLU A 223 12.21 25.10 -2.91
C GLU A 223 10.86 24.41 -2.70
N LEU A 224 10.66 23.23 -3.28
CA LEU A 224 9.45 22.41 -3.06
C LEU A 224 9.26 22.08 -1.57
N LEU A 225 10.31 21.64 -0.86
CA LEU A 225 10.22 21.30 0.56
C LEU A 225 9.95 22.53 1.45
N HIS A 226 10.48 23.70 1.09
CA HIS A 226 10.14 24.95 1.77
C HIS A 226 8.67 25.33 1.57
N ARG A 227 8.12 25.18 0.36
CA ARG A 227 6.68 25.37 0.11
C ARG A 227 5.84 24.36 0.88
N ALA A 228 6.27 23.09 0.95
CA ALA A 228 5.62 22.06 1.76
C ALA A 228 5.53 22.48 3.24
N LYS A 229 6.63 22.97 3.81
CA LYS A 229 6.66 23.51 5.18
C LYS A 229 5.72 24.70 5.34
N GLN A 230 5.73 25.65 4.40
CA GLN A 230 4.85 26.83 4.43
C GLN A 230 3.36 26.44 4.42
N LYS A 231 3.00 25.38 3.68
CA LYS A 231 1.64 24.80 3.69
C LYS A 231 1.30 23.99 4.94
N GLY A 232 2.26 23.77 5.84
CA GLY A 232 2.07 23.04 7.08
C GLY A 232 2.19 21.52 6.95
N ILE A 233 2.76 21.01 5.85
CA ILE A 233 3.06 19.57 5.72
C ILE A 233 4.12 19.23 6.79
N PRO A 234 3.85 18.27 7.69
CA PRO A 234 4.80 17.94 8.74
C PRO A 234 6.03 17.26 8.14
N PHE A 235 7.22 17.50 8.70
CA PHE A 235 8.39 16.68 8.46
C PHE A 235 8.69 15.87 9.72
N PHE A 236 8.91 14.57 9.56
CA PHE A 236 9.29 13.71 10.67
C PHE A 236 10.04 12.48 10.14
N VAL A 237 11.37 12.50 10.26
CA VAL A 237 12.24 11.41 9.81
C VAL A 237 13.28 11.12 10.87
N THR A 238 13.41 9.86 11.28
CA THR A 238 14.34 9.46 12.34
C THR A 238 15.79 9.42 11.83
N PRO A 239 16.80 9.67 12.68
CA PRO A 239 18.20 9.50 12.30
C PRO A 239 18.53 8.09 11.80
N TYR A 240 17.94 7.06 12.41
CA TYR A 240 18.02 5.68 11.91
C TYR A 240 17.54 5.57 10.47
N TYR A 241 16.33 6.04 10.15
CA TYR A 241 15.80 5.86 8.80
C TYR A 241 16.55 6.69 7.75
N LEU A 242 17.04 7.89 8.12
CA LEU A 242 17.94 8.68 7.28
C LEU A 242 19.29 7.98 7.03
N SER A 243 19.77 7.15 7.97
CA SER A 243 21.01 6.40 7.78
C SER A 243 20.89 5.32 6.69
N LEU A 244 19.67 4.92 6.34
CA LEU A 244 19.38 3.95 5.27
C LEU A 244 19.44 4.53 3.86
N LEU A 245 19.55 5.86 3.75
CA LEU A 245 19.63 6.57 2.47
C LEU A 245 21.09 6.82 2.09
N SER A 246 21.37 6.77 0.80
CA SER A 246 22.63 7.21 0.23
C SER A 246 22.72 8.74 0.24
N VAL A 247 23.89 9.27 0.57
CA VAL A 247 24.23 10.69 0.41
C VAL A 247 25.25 10.92 -0.70
N ARG A 248 25.51 9.87 -1.49
CA ARG A 248 26.49 9.89 -2.58
C ARG A 248 25.77 9.98 -3.91
N THR A 249 26.37 10.65 -4.88
CA THR A 249 25.83 10.69 -6.25
C THR A 249 26.01 9.37 -7.00
N ASP A 250 26.95 8.53 -6.55
CA ASP A 250 27.28 7.20 -7.09
C ASP A 250 26.89 6.05 -6.15
N GLY A 251 26.10 6.32 -5.10
CA GLY A 251 25.70 5.30 -4.12
C GLY A 251 24.61 4.36 -4.65
N TYR A 252 24.16 3.46 -3.78
CA TYR A 252 23.09 2.52 -4.12
C TYR A 252 21.76 3.24 -4.40
N ASP A 253 20.95 2.65 -5.28
CA ASP A 253 19.61 3.12 -5.62
C ASP A 253 18.65 2.89 -4.45
N ASP A 254 18.32 3.96 -3.75
CA ASP A 254 17.39 4.02 -2.63
C ASP A 254 16.13 4.81 -2.98
N SER A 255 15.79 4.95 -4.28
CA SER A 255 14.69 5.80 -4.73
C SER A 255 13.35 5.39 -4.12
N THR A 256 13.15 4.10 -3.84
CA THR A 256 11.96 3.56 -3.18
C THR A 256 11.83 4.04 -1.73
N ILE A 257 12.92 4.15 -0.99
CA ILE A 257 12.92 4.69 0.38
C ILE A 257 12.74 6.22 0.30
N ARG A 258 13.44 6.89 -0.63
CA ARG A 258 13.32 8.35 -0.81
C ARG A 258 11.90 8.79 -1.14
N SER A 259 11.17 8.06 -1.98
CA SER A 259 9.79 8.40 -2.33
C SER A 259 8.81 8.31 -1.14
N TYR A 260 9.21 7.72 -0.01
CA TYR A 260 8.45 7.74 1.23
C TYR A 260 8.75 8.94 2.13
N VAL A 261 9.91 9.57 1.96
CA VAL A 261 10.40 10.64 2.85
C VAL A 261 10.33 12.01 2.18
N ILE A 262 10.49 12.04 0.85
CA ILE A 262 10.54 13.25 0.05
C ILE A 262 9.18 13.47 -0.61
N TYR A 263 8.65 14.69 -0.50
CA TYR A 263 7.35 15.06 -1.05
C TYR A 263 7.42 15.38 -2.54
N SER A 264 6.33 15.11 -3.25
CA SER A 264 6.16 15.49 -4.66
C SER A 264 5.45 16.83 -4.80
N GLU A 265 5.53 17.41 -5.99
CA GLU A 265 4.80 18.65 -6.34
C GLU A 265 3.30 18.48 -6.09
N GLU A 266 2.72 17.38 -6.57
CA GLU A 266 1.28 17.15 -6.52
C GLU A 266 0.77 16.99 -5.09
N LEU A 267 1.54 16.35 -4.21
CA LEU A 267 1.23 16.32 -2.78
C LEU A 267 1.23 17.73 -2.19
N VAL A 268 2.25 18.53 -2.48
CA VAL A 268 2.37 19.89 -1.96
C VAL A 268 1.25 20.77 -2.49
N GLU A 269 0.93 20.72 -3.78
CA GLU A 269 -0.14 21.49 -4.42
C GLU A 269 -1.51 21.17 -3.80
N ASN A 270 -1.82 19.89 -3.60
CA ASN A 270 -3.12 19.44 -3.11
C ASN A 270 -3.27 19.43 -1.59
N PHE A 271 -2.18 19.60 -0.83
CA PHE A 271 -2.27 19.73 0.63
C PHE A 271 -3.10 20.96 1.03
N GLY A 272 -4.08 20.74 1.91
CA GLY A 272 -5.17 21.67 2.20
C GLY A 272 -6.52 21.22 1.62
N GLN A 273 -6.52 20.31 0.64
CA GLN A 273 -7.70 19.84 -0.07
C GLN A 273 -7.85 18.32 -0.08
N ILE A 274 -6.90 17.58 0.52
CA ILE A 274 -6.87 16.12 0.53
C ILE A 274 -8.10 15.60 1.29
N ARG A 275 -8.77 14.62 0.68
CA ARG A 275 -9.95 13.94 1.24
C ARG A 275 -9.62 12.49 1.56
N ALA A 276 -10.40 11.90 2.48
CA ALA A 276 -10.28 10.47 2.75
C ALA A 276 -10.69 9.67 1.52
N TRP A 277 -9.83 8.74 1.08
CA TRP A 277 -10.15 7.77 0.04
C TRP A 277 -11.24 6.81 0.50
N GLU A 278 -11.15 6.36 1.75
CA GLU A 278 -12.09 5.41 2.35
C GLU A 278 -13.35 6.15 2.80
N LYS A 279 -14.44 6.02 2.04
CA LYS A 279 -15.71 6.69 2.35
C LYS A 279 -16.29 6.25 3.70
N GLU A 280 -16.03 5.02 4.10
CA GLU A 280 -16.52 4.44 5.35
C GLU A 280 -15.79 4.94 6.60
N ASP A 281 -14.67 5.67 6.43
CA ASP A 281 -13.98 6.38 7.51
C ASP A 281 -14.65 7.75 7.80
N VAL A 282 -15.59 8.20 6.96
CA VAL A 282 -16.46 9.35 7.25
C VAL A 282 -17.65 8.86 8.06
N VAL A 283 -17.62 9.16 9.37
CA VAL A 283 -18.58 8.62 10.34
C VAL A 283 -19.36 9.75 11.01
N GLU A 284 -20.68 9.62 11.02
CA GLU A 284 -21.60 10.50 11.74
C GLU A 284 -22.25 9.73 12.90
N PRO A 285 -22.29 10.29 14.12
CA PRO A 285 -22.95 9.64 15.25
C PRO A 285 -24.42 9.30 14.95
N GLY A 286 -24.80 8.04 15.17
CA GLY A 286 -26.17 7.57 14.99
C GLY A 286 -26.57 7.30 13.54
N LYS A 287 -25.64 7.35 12.58
CA LYS A 287 -25.86 6.96 11.19
C LYS A 287 -24.91 5.85 10.76
N PRO A 288 -25.31 4.96 9.83
CA PRO A 288 -24.40 4.00 9.26
C PRO A 288 -23.30 4.70 8.46
N ASN A 289 -22.09 4.13 8.47
CA ASN A 289 -21.04 4.56 7.54
C ASN A 289 -21.32 4.06 6.11
N ALA A 290 -20.44 4.39 5.15
CA ALA A 290 -20.62 3.98 3.75
C ALA A 290 -20.67 2.45 3.52
N ALA A 291 -20.29 1.64 4.52
CA ALA A 291 -20.41 0.19 4.49
C ALA A 291 -21.62 -0.33 5.29
N GLY A 292 -22.55 0.53 5.71
CA GLY A 292 -23.77 0.19 6.45
C GLY A 292 -23.60 0.04 7.97
N TRP A 293 -22.39 0.22 8.51
CA TRP A 293 -22.12 -0.07 9.93
C TRP A 293 -22.38 1.14 10.82
N LEU A 294 -23.15 0.94 11.89
CA LEU A 294 -23.25 1.85 13.02
C LEU A 294 -21.98 1.72 13.87
N LEU A 295 -21.27 2.84 14.03
CA LEU A 295 -20.02 2.89 14.78
C LEU A 295 -20.20 3.68 16.08
N PRO A 296 -19.56 3.24 17.19
CA PRO A 296 -19.76 3.88 18.49
C PRO A 296 -19.09 5.26 18.57
N ASN A 297 -18.16 5.56 17.67
CA ASN A 297 -17.61 6.89 17.45
C ASN A 297 -16.92 6.98 16.09
N ALA A 298 -16.50 8.20 15.74
CA ALA A 298 -15.89 8.51 14.45
C ALA A 298 -14.35 8.34 14.36
N THR A 299 -13.65 7.94 15.42
CA THR A 299 -12.17 8.03 15.45
C THR A 299 -11.44 6.77 15.89
N ASN A 300 -12.07 5.90 16.68
CA ASN A 300 -11.41 4.77 17.31
C ASN A 300 -11.78 3.42 16.69
N ILE A 301 -12.99 3.27 16.16
CA ILE A 301 -13.43 2.02 15.55
C ILE A 301 -13.79 2.31 14.11
N HIS A 302 -13.15 1.58 13.19
CA HIS A 302 -13.42 1.64 11.76
C HIS A 302 -13.80 0.24 11.28
N ARG A 303 -14.88 0.13 10.52
CA ARG A 303 -15.40 -1.16 10.06
C ARG A 303 -15.87 -1.06 8.62
N ARG A 304 -15.39 -2.01 7.82
CA ARG A 304 -15.79 -2.21 6.43
C ARG A 304 -16.40 -3.60 6.23
N TYR A 305 -15.70 -4.61 6.75
CA TYR A 305 -16.11 -6.00 6.62
C TYR A 305 -16.87 -6.49 7.85
N PRO A 306 -17.72 -7.53 7.71
CA PRO A 306 -18.43 -8.08 8.85
C PRO A 306 -17.54 -8.68 9.93
N GLU A 307 -16.43 -9.31 9.54
CA GLU A 307 -15.67 -10.18 10.45
C GLU A 307 -14.56 -9.45 11.21
N VAL A 308 -14.20 -8.25 10.77
CA VAL A 308 -13.06 -7.48 11.29
C VAL A 308 -13.42 -6.01 11.49
N ALA A 309 -12.96 -5.46 12.62
CA ALA A 309 -12.92 -4.03 12.84
C ALA A 309 -11.50 -3.60 13.25
N ILE A 310 -11.16 -2.37 12.88
CA ILE A 310 -9.93 -1.70 13.26
C ILE A 310 -10.17 -0.98 14.59
N PHE A 311 -9.21 -1.08 15.49
CA PHE A 311 -9.16 -0.31 16.72
C PHE A 311 -7.97 0.64 16.70
N ILE A 312 -8.24 1.95 16.80
CA ILE A 312 -7.24 3.01 16.96
C ILE A 312 -7.31 3.52 18.39
N PRO A 313 -6.32 3.25 19.25
CA PRO A 313 -6.32 3.73 20.63
C PRO A 313 -6.12 5.26 20.73
N ASP A 314 -6.69 5.93 21.74
CA ASP A 314 -6.37 7.34 22.07
C ASP A 314 -5.07 7.41 22.86
N SER A 315 -3.98 7.05 22.19
CA SER A 315 -2.65 7.06 22.77
C SER A 315 -1.63 7.52 21.73
N MET A 316 -0.36 7.49 22.13
CA MET A 316 0.78 7.65 21.23
C MET A 316 0.74 6.71 20.00
N GLY A 317 -0.04 5.63 20.03
CA GLY A 317 -0.30 4.79 18.85
C GLY A 317 -0.95 5.52 17.67
N ARG A 318 -1.48 6.74 17.86
CA ARG A 318 -1.92 7.63 16.78
C ARG A 318 -0.75 8.30 16.03
N ALA A 319 0.43 8.38 16.64
CA ALA A 319 1.64 8.87 15.99
C ALA A 319 2.30 7.79 15.14
N CYS A 320 3.14 8.22 14.19
CA CYS A 320 4.01 7.34 13.41
C CYS A 320 5.47 7.55 13.83
N GLY A 321 6.34 6.57 13.57
CA GLY A 321 7.80 6.73 13.68
C GLY A 321 8.42 7.60 12.57
N GLY A 322 7.64 7.95 11.55
CA GLY A 322 8.02 8.74 10.37
C GLY A 322 6.77 9.14 9.59
N LEU A 323 6.79 10.25 8.85
CA LEU A 323 5.69 10.56 7.91
C LEU A 323 5.97 9.95 6.55
N CYS A 324 5.11 9.04 6.10
CA CYS A 324 5.16 8.56 4.71
C CYS A 324 4.57 9.65 3.80
N ALA A 325 5.23 9.98 2.68
CA ALA A 325 4.70 10.89 1.67
C ALA A 325 3.32 10.44 1.15
N LEU A 326 3.10 9.13 1.00
CA LEU A 326 1.83 8.53 0.60
C LEU A 326 0.88 8.18 1.75
N CYS A 327 1.06 8.77 2.93
CA CYS A 327 0.24 8.42 4.10
C CYS A 327 -1.25 8.49 3.75
N GLN A 328 -1.95 7.36 3.88
CA GLN A 328 -3.40 7.29 3.58
C GLN A 328 -4.25 8.16 4.52
N ARG A 329 -3.63 8.70 5.58
CA ARG A 329 -4.25 9.62 6.54
C ARG A 329 -3.66 11.03 6.45
N MET A 330 -3.07 11.39 5.33
CA MET A 330 -2.55 12.75 5.10
C MET A 330 -3.64 13.82 5.32
N TYR A 331 -4.91 13.50 4.99
CA TYR A 331 -6.06 14.35 5.26
C TYR A 331 -6.26 14.67 6.76
N ASP A 332 -5.92 13.75 7.67
CA ASP A 332 -6.04 13.98 9.12
C ASP A 332 -4.87 14.81 9.67
N PHE A 333 -3.69 14.75 9.04
CA PHE A 333 -2.59 15.67 9.33
C PHE A 333 -2.94 17.10 8.90
N GLN A 334 -3.54 17.27 7.72
CA GLN A 334 -4.06 18.55 7.23
C GLN A 334 -5.12 19.15 8.19
N LYS A 335 -6.00 18.32 8.75
CA LYS A 335 -7.01 18.75 9.74
C LYS A 335 -6.43 19.01 11.14
N GLY A 336 -5.15 18.69 11.37
CA GLY A 336 -4.48 18.81 12.67
C GLY A 336 -4.85 17.73 13.70
N HIS A 337 -5.70 16.76 13.33
CA HIS A 337 -6.10 15.63 14.18
C HIS A 337 -4.93 14.67 14.44
N LEU A 338 -4.09 14.47 13.43
CA LEU A 338 -2.80 13.80 13.56
C LEU A 338 -1.68 14.83 13.50
N ASN A 339 -0.67 14.66 14.34
CA ASN A 339 0.52 15.51 14.34
C ASN A 339 1.68 14.78 15.01
N PHE A 340 2.90 15.30 14.84
CA PHE A 340 4.11 14.78 15.49
C PHE A 340 4.44 15.50 16.81
N ASN A 341 3.44 16.13 17.45
CA ASN A 341 3.55 16.61 18.82
C ASN A 341 3.11 15.48 19.76
N LEU A 342 4.07 14.63 20.10
CA LEU A 342 3.85 13.44 20.91
C LEU A 342 3.23 13.79 22.28
N ASP A 343 3.57 14.93 22.89
CA ASP A 343 3.01 15.31 24.19
C ASP A 343 1.50 15.56 24.14
N ARG A 344 0.96 16.01 23.00
CA ARG A 344 -0.49 16.20 22.78
C ARG A 344 -1.25 14.90 22.52
N LEU A 345 -0.53 13.78 22.30
CA LEU A 345 -1.11 12.46 22.00
C LEU A 345 -1.05 11.50 23.20
N LYS A 346 -0.61 11.98 24.37
CA LYS A 346 -0.67 11.19 25.61
C LYS A 346 -2.15 10.89 25.94
N PRO A 347 -2.45 9.68 26.46
CA PRO A 347 -3.80 9.37 26.90
C PRO A 347 -4.31 10.42 27.89
N THR A 348 -5.54 10.88 27.69
CA THR A 348 -6.21 11.79 28.62
C THR A 348 -6.84 11.02 29.78
N ASP A 349 -7.16 11.72 30.87
CA ASP A 349 -7.97 11.16 31.95
C ASP A 349 -9.27 10.56 31.39
N GLY A 350 -9.62 9.35 31.84
CA GLY A 350 -10.79 8.61 31.36
C GLY A 350 -10.58 7.76 30.10
N TRP A 351 -9.38 7.68 29.51
CA TRP A 351 -9.08 6.77 28.39
C TRP A 351 -9.47 5.32 28.69
N GLU A 352 -9.16 4.82 29.89
CA GLU A 352 -9.44 3.44 30.28
C GLU A 352 -10.96 3.16 30.28
N VAL A 353 -11.77 4.11 30.76
CA VAL A 353 -13.23 4.03 30.72
C VAL A 353 -13.74 4.07 29.28
N LYS A 354 -13.17 4.95 28.44
CA LYS A 354 -13.50 5.00 27.01
C LYS A 354 -13.13 3.70 26.31
N MET A 355 -11.99 3.11 26.62
CA MET A 355 -11.50 1.86 26.05
C MET A 355 -12.42 0.69 26.39
N GLU A 356 -12.85 0.53 27.66
CA GLU A 356 -13.82 -0.51 28.03
C GLU A 356 -15.14 -0.33 27.26
N ARG A 357 -15.64 0.90 27.11
CA ARG A 357 -16.83 1.18 26.28
C ARG A 357 -16.63 0.80 24.81
N LEU A 358 -15.44 1.02 24.26
CA LEU A 358 -15.13 0.63 22.88
C LEU A 358 -15.02 -0.88 22.72
N MET A 359 -14.49 -1.58 23.73
CA MET A 359 -14.48 -3.04 23.75
C MET A 359 -15.89 -3.64 23.76
N MET A 360 -16.89 -2.96 24.36
CA MET A 360 -18.29 -3.41 24.30
C MET A 360 -18.82 -3.55 22.87
N TYR A 361 -18.33 -2.74 21.92
CA TYR A 361 -18.69 -2.88 20.51
C TYR A 361 -18.25 -4.25 19.97
N TYR A 362 -17.01 -4.66 20.23
CA TYR A 362 -16.52 -6.00 19.85
C TYR A 362 -17.22 -7.11 20.63
N GLU A 363 -17.51 -6.88 21.92
CA GLU A 363 -18.13 -7.85 22.82
C GLU A 363 -19.55 -8.23 22.38
N HIS A 364 -20.34 -7.24 21.98
CA HIS A 364 -21.75 -7.40 21.64
C HIS A 364 -22.01 -7.50 20.13
N ASP A 365 -20.97 -7.47 19.29
CA ASP A 365 -21.16 -7.69 17.86
C ASP A 365 -21.28 -9.18 17.52
N SER A 366 -22.21 -9.54 16.64
CA SER A 366 -22.49 -10.92 16.26
C SER A 366 -21.44 -11.53 15.33
N GLN A 367 -20.71 -10.74 14.54
CA GLN A 367 -19.84 -11.24 13.46
C GLN A 367 -18.35 -10.97 13.67
N LEU A 368 -17.98 -9.96 14.47
CA LEU A 368 -16.58 -9.62 14.72
C LEU A 368 -15.80 -10.74 15.42
N ARG A 369 -14.72 -11.18 14.77
CA ARG A 369 -13.77 -12.22 15.24
C ARG A 369 -12.30 -11.83 15.10
N ASP A 370 -12.01 -10.70 14.44
CA ASP A 370 -10.67 -10.17 14.20
C ASP A 370 -10.60 -8.71 14.64
N ILE A 371 -9.60 -8.39 15.46
CA ILE A 371 -9.28 -7.02 15.87
C ILE A 371 -7.90 -6.64 15.34
N LEU A 372 -7.86 -5.57 14.53
CA LEU A 372 -6.62 -4.93 14.09
C LEU A 372 -6.37 -3.67 14.90
N ILE A 373 -5.39 -3.72 15.80
CA ILE A 373 -4.93 -2.58 16.58
C ILE A 373 -3.92 -1.80 15.74
N THR A 374 -4.23 -0.55 15.43
CA THR A 374 -3.37 0.34 14.64
C THR A 374 -3.64 1.80 15.03
N GLY A 375 -3.42 2.74 14.12
CA GLY A 375 -3.41 4.17 14.39
C GLY A 375 -2.44 4.79 13.40
N GLY A 376 -1.52 5.63 13.87
CA GLY A 376 -0.31 5.89 13.09
C GLY A 376 0.54 4.62 13.07
N ASP A 377 0.81 4.07 14.25
CA ASP A 377 1.60 2.85 14.41
C ASP A 377 1.34 2.22 15.79
N ALA A 378 0.92 0.94 15.84
CA ALA A 378 0.59 0.27 17.10
C ALA A 378 1.76 0.23 18.09
N LEU A 379 2.99 0.06 17.59
CA LEU A 379 4.19 -0.06 18.41
C LEU A 379 4.74 1.31 18.85
N MET A 380 4.18 2.43 18.41
CA MET A 380 4.48 3.74 19.01
C MET A 380 3.92 3.85 20.44
N SER A 381 2.94 3.02 20.79
CA SER A 381 2.48 2.87 22.18
C SER A 381 3.62 2.42 23.09
N GLN A 382 3.75 3.04 24.26
CA GLN A 382 4.68 2.57 25.30
C GLN A 382 4.26 1.17 25.78
N ASN A 383 5.22 0.38 26.27
CA ASN A 383 4.98 -1.00 26.71
C ASN A 383 3.78 -1.10 27.67
N GLN A 384 3.74 -0.26 28.71
CA GLN A 384 2.64 -0.24 29.69
C GLN A 384 1.29 0.12 29.06
N THR A 385 1.25 1.04 28.09
CA THR A 385 0.01 1.41 27.40
C THR A 385 -0.47 0.28 26.49
N LEU A 386 0.45 -0.34 25.74
CA LEU A 386 0.13 -1.48 24.89
C LEU A 386 -0.37 -2.68 25.71
N GLU A 387 0.25 -2.94 26.85
CA GLU A 387 -0.20 -3.96 27.79
C GLU A 387 -1.64 -3.72 28.24
N LYS A 388 -1.99 -2.50 28.66
CA LYS A 388 -3.37 -2.14 29.03
C LYS A 388 -4.37 -2.36 27.89
N ILE A 389 -3.98 -2.05 26.65
CA ILE A 389 -4.82 -2.26 25.47
C ILE A 389 -5.06 -3.75 25.22
N LEU A 390 -3.98 -4.54 25.22
CA LEU A 390 -4.05 -5.98 25.02
C LEU A 390 -4.85 -6.66 26.15
N ASP A 391 -4.69 -6.21 27.40
CA ASP A 391 -5.48 -6.67 28.53
C ASP A 391 -6.98 -6.40 28.37
N ALA A 392 -7.35 -5.24 27.81
CA ALA A 392 -8.75 -4.93 27.53
C ALA A 392 -9.33 -5.85 26.45
N VAL A 393 -8.56 -6.15 25.40
CA VAL A 393 -8.94 -7.13 24.37
C VAL A 393 -9.13 -8.51 24.97
N PHE A 394 -8.21 -8.95 25.84
CA PHE A 394 -8.32 -10.22 26.55
C PHE A 394 -9.59 -10.28 27.42
N ARG A 395 -9.83 -9.28 28.27
CA ARG A 395 -11.03 -9.22 29.13
C ARG A 395 -12.32 -9.24 28.30
N MET A 396 -12.35 -8.50 27.20
CA MET A 396 -13.48 -8.49 26.27
C MET A 396 -13.73 -9.87 25.67
N ALA A 397 -12.69 -10.55 25.18
CA ALA A 397 -12.83 -11.88 24.60
C ALA A 397 -13.36 -12.89 25.62
N VAL A 398 -12.90 -12.83 26.87
CA VAL A 398 -13.44 -13.63 27.98
C VAL A 398 -14.94 -13.38 28.15
N ARG A 399 -15.35 -12.12 28.31
CA ARG A 399 -16.77 -11.77 28.52
C ARG A 399 -17.64 -12.19 27.34
N LYS A 400 -17.17 -11.99 26.11
CA LYS A 400 -17.89 -12.43 24.89
C LYS A 400 -18.14 -13.93 24.89
N ARG A 401 -17.14 -14.73 25.25
CA ARG A 401 -17.25 -16.19 25.36
C ARG A 401 -18.17 -16.63 26.50
N GLU A 402 -18.10 -15.98 27.66
CA GLU A 402 -19.03 -16.25 28.77
C GLU A 402 -20.49 -15.94 28.39
N LEU A 403 -20.74 -14.85 27.65
CA LEU A 403 -22.08 -14.54 27.14
C LEU A 403 -22.58 -15.61 26.16
N ASN A 404 -21.72 -16.17 25.31
CA ASN A 404 -22.07 -17.28 24.42
C ASN A 404 -22.48 -18.56 25.14
N LYS A 405 -22.07 -18.77 26.41
CA LYS A 405 -22.58 -19.90 27.21
C LYS A 405 -24.04 -19.74 27.59
N ARG A 406 -24.55 -18.50 27.61
CA ARG A 406 -25.93 -18.16 27.97
C ARG A 406 -26.87 -18.05 26.77
N ARG A 407 -26.32 -17.92 25.55
CA ARG A 407 -27.09 -17.83 24.30
C ARG A 407 -27.52 -19.21 23.80
N GLY A 408 -28.70 -19.29 23.20
CA GLY A 408 -29.24 -20.52 22.61
C GLY A 408 -28.45 -21.00 21.39
N LYS A 409 -28.85 -22.16 20.85
CA LYS A 409 -28.30 -22.66 19.57
C LYS A 409 -28.73 -21.72 18.44
N GLY A 410 -27.80 -21.37 17.55
CA GLY A 410 -28.05 -20.43 16.45
C GLY A 410 -28.03 -18.94 16.84
N GLU A 411 -27.93 -18.61 18.13
CA GLU A 411 -27.91 -17.22 18.62
C GLU A 411 -26.51 -16.74 19.03
N LYS A 412 -25.51 -17.64 19.03
CA LYS A 412 -24.17 -17.32 19.54
C LYS A 412 -23.45 -16.34 18.62
N TYR A 413 -22.66 -15.46 19.21
CA TYR A 413 -21.87 -14.47 18.48
C TYR A 413 -20.49 -15.03 18.17
N ALA A 414 -19.86 -14.55 17.10
CA ALA A 414 -18.50 -14.93 16.75
C ALA A 414 -17.51 -14.56 17.86
N GLU A 415 -16.72 -15.55 18.32
CA GLU A 415 -15.65 -15.32 19.30
C GLU A 415 -14.43 -14.69 18.63
N ILE A 416 -13.63 -13.93 19.37
CA ILE A 416 -12.38 -13.37 18.84
C ILE A 416 -11.39 -14.51 18.61
N GLN A 417 -10.93 -14.66 17.38
CA GLN A 417 -9.98 -15.69 16.95
C GLN A 417 -8.62 -15.11 16.59
N ARG A 418 -8.59 -13.83 16.19
CA ARG A 418 -7.38 -13.17 15.67
C ARG A 418 -7.16 -11.78 16.29
N VAL A 419 -5.92 -11.52 16.66
CA VAL A 419 -5.44 -10.20 17.11
C VAL A 419 -4.26 -9.78 16.25
N ARG A 420 -4.30 -8.54 15.75
CA ARG A 420 -3.26 -8.01 14.87
C ARG A 420 -2.76 -6.65 15.34
N LEU A 421 -1.45 -6.43 15.20
CA LEU A 421 -0.80 -5.14 15.42
C LEU A 421 -0.28 -4.60 14.09
N GLY A 422 -0.79 -3.46 13.62
CA GLY A 422 -0.26 -2.77 12.43
C GLY A 422 0.88 -1.82 12.80
N SER A 423 2.09 -2.05 12.29
CA SER A 423 3.27 -1.25 12.63
C SER A 423 4.32 -1.21 11.51
N ARG A 424 4.75 -0.01 11.13
CA ARG A 424 5.92 0.23 10.29
C ARG A 424 7.21 0.40 11.11
N LEU A 425 7.14 0.45 12.44
CA LEU A 425 8.33 0.65 13.28
C LEU A 425 9.42 -0.39 13.09
N LEU A 426 9.14 -1.59 12.58
CA LEU A 426 10.21 -2.52 12.23
C LEU A 426 11.12 -1.95 11.13
N ALA A 427 10.55 -1.27 10.12
CA ALA A 427 11.33 -0.60 9.08
C ALA A 427 11.87 0.77 9.54
N TYR A 428 11.08 1.53 10.30
CA TYR A 428 11.45 2.89 10.73
C TYR A 428 12.36 2.97 11.94
N LEU A 429 12.29 1.98 12.84
CA LEU A 429 12.90 2.03 14.16
C LEU A 429 12.92 0.65 14.87
N PRO A 430 13.67 -0.34 14.34
CA PRO A 430 13.66 -1.71 14.85
C PRO A 430 14.05 -1.82 16.33
N SER A 431 14.82 -0.87 16.87
CA SER A 431 15.16 -0.79 18.31
C SER A 431 13.95 -0.59 19.23
N ARG A 432 12.75 -0.32 18.69
CA ARG A 432 11.50 -0.38 19.46
C ARG A 432 11.26 -1.79 20.02
N VAL A 433 11.74 -2.83 19.35
CA VAL A 433 11.65 -4.22 19.79
C VAL A 433 12.70 -4.48 20.85
N ASN A 434 12.30 -4.24 22.10
CA ASN A 434 13.12 -4.43 23.31
C ASN A 434 12.51 -5.49 24.23
N ASP A 435 13.23 -5.84 25.30
CA ASP A 435 12.85 -6.93 26.22
C ASP A 435 11.45 -6.70 26.80
N GLY A 436 11.15 -5.47 27.21
CA GLY A 436 9.84 -5.14 27.77
C GLY A 436 8.69 -5.23 26.75
N LEU A 437 8.93 -5.00 25.45
CA LEU A 437 7.90 -5.23 24.43
C LEU A 437 7.65 -6.74 24.26
N ILE A 438 8.72 -7.51 24.15
CA ILE A 438 8.66 -8.96 23.98
C ILE A 438 7.91 -9.60 25.15
N GLU A 439 8.18 -9.17 26.39
CA GLU A 439 7.49 -9.66 27.57
C GLU A 439 5.98 -9.39 27.53
N VAL A 440 5.57 -8.17 27.15
CA VAL A 440 4.15 -7.81 27.00
C VAL A 440 3.46 -8.69 25.96
N LEU A 441 4.08 -8.86 24.79
CA LEU A 441 3.53 -9.65 23.70
C LEU A 441 3.41 -11.14 24.04
N LYS A 442 4.43 -11.70 24.71
CA LYS A 442 4.46 -13.11 25.15
C LYS A 442 3.38 -13.37 26.21
N ARG A 443 3.32 -12.55 27.27
CA ARG A 443 2.29 -12.67 28.32
C ARG A 443 0.88 -12.56 27.77
N PHE A 444 0.66 -11.68 26.80
CA PHE A 444 -0.66 -11.57 26.16
C PHE A 444 -1.02 -12.82 25.36
N ARG A 445 -0.11 -13.31 24.51
CA ARG A 445 -0.33 -14.52 23.72
C ARG A 445 -0.72 -15.70 24.60
N GLU A 446 0.09 -16.00 25.62
CA GLU A 446 -0.09 -17.16 26.50
C GLU A 446 -1.48 -17.21 27.17
N LYS A 447 -2.00 -16.06 27.64
CA LYS A 447 -3.34 -16.00 28.23
C LYS A 447 -4.45 -15.95 27.17
N ALA A 448 -4.22 -15.28 26.05
CA ALA A 448 -5.20 -15.14 24.96
C ALA A 448 -5.50 -16.48 24.28
N GLU A 449 -4.50 -17.36 24.14
CA GLU A 449 -4.68 -18.72 23.61
C GLU A 449 -5.66 -19.54 24.44
N GLN A 450 -5.60 -19.42 25.77
CA GLN A 450 -6.50 -20.14 26.70
C GLN A 450 -7.97 -19.76 26.52
N VAL A 451 -8.24 -18.55 26.03
CA VAL A 451 -9.61 -18.06 25.80
C VAL A 451 -10.10 -18.29 24.38
N GLY A 452 -9.28 -18.85 23.50
CA GLY A 452 -9.66 -19.29 22.15
C GLY A 452 -9.11 -18.44 20.99
N ILE A 453 -8.29 -17.42 21.29
CA ILE A 453 -7.59 -16.64 20.26
C ILE A 453 -6.43 -17.49 19.74
N GLN A 454 -6.39 -17.76 18.44
CA GLN A 454 -5.42 -18.69 17.84
C GLN A 454 -4.40 -18.01 16.93
N GLN A 455 -4.70 -16.80 16.44
CA GLN A 455 -3.85 -16.12 15.47
C GLN A 455 -3.39 -14.76 15.98
N PHE A 456 -2.06 -14.59 16.05
CA PHE A 456 -1.39 -13.38 16.52
C PHE A 456 -0.47 -12.86 15.42
N PHE A 457 -0.79 -11.70 14.84
CA PHE A 457 0.00 -11.14 13.75
C PHE A 457 0.57 -9.76 14.06
N ILE A 458 1.78 -9.52 13.60
CA ILE A 458 2.34 -8.17 13.40
C ILE A 458 2.35 -7.91 11.90
N GLN A 459 1.64 -6.85 11.48
CA GLN A 459 1.54 -6.44 10.09
C GLN A 459 2.49 -5.28 9.84
N THR A 460 3.57 -5.57 9.13
CA THR A 460 4.64 -4.64 8.77
C THR A 460 4.38 -3.97 7.44
N HIS A 461 5.22 -2.98 7.14
CA HIS A 461 5.13 -2.16 5.93
C HIS A 461 6.53 -1.82 5.42
N PHE A 462 7.27 -2.87 5.02
CA PHE A 462 8.51 -2.79 4.25
C PHE A 462 8.19 -2.62 2.77
N GLU A 463 9.00 -1.80 2.11
CA GLU A 463 8.88 -1.34 0.74
C GLU A 463 10.13 -1.58 -0.08
N SER A 464 11.30 -1.71 0.56
CA SER A 464 12.56 -1.94 -0.13
C SER A 464 13.39 -3.03 0.54
N PRO A 465 14.09 -3.89 -0.23
CA PRO A 465 15.06 -4.84 0.34
C PRO A 465 16.18 -4.12 1.13
N LEU A 466 16.39 -2.83 0.88
CA LEU A 466 17.31 -1.99 1.63
C LEU A 466 16.84 -1.73 3.07
N GLU A 467 15.55 -1.78 3.38
CA GLU A 467 15.06 -1.56 4.75
C GLU A 467 15.36 -2.75 5.68
N VAL A 468 15.80 -3.90 5.15
CA VAL A 468 16.22 -5.05 5.96
C VAL A 468 17.68 -4.87 6.39
N THR A 469 17.87 -4.60 7.68
CA THR A 469 19.18 -4.44 8.34
C THR A 469 19.42 -5.52 9.38
N GLU A 470 20.63 -5.56 9.96
CA GLU A 470 20.94 -6.42 11.11
C GLU A 470 19.99 -6.18 12.29
N GLU A 471 19.66 -4.92 12.60
CA GLU A 471 18.70 -4.58 13.66
C GLU A 471 17.30 -5.10 13.36
N VAL A 472 16.87 -5.07 12.09
CA VAL A 472 15.59 -5.65 11.65
C VAL A 472 15.58 -7.16 11.79
N ILE A 473 16.66 -7.84 11.41
CA ILE A 473 16.78 -9.30 11.54
C ILE A 473 16.65 -9.71 13.01
N LEU A 474 17.35 -9.02 13.91
CA LEU A 474 17.27 -9.28 15.35
C LEU A 474 15.86 -9.01 15.90
N ALA A 475 15.26 -7.87 15.55
CA ALA A 475 13.90 -7.52 15.96
C ALA A 475 12.86 -8.55 15.49
N THR A 476 12.99 -9.00 14.24
CA THR A 476 12.12 -10.00 13.60
C THR A 476 12.19 -11.34 14.34
N ARG A 477 13.41 -11.85 14.59
CA ARG A 477 13.62 -13.09 15.33
C ARG A 477 12.96 -13.04 16.72
N ARG A 478 13.17 -11.96 17.47
CA ARG A 478 12.62 -11.80 18.83
C ARG A 478 11.09 -11.79 18.87
N LEU A 479 10.44 -11.19 17.87
CA LEU A 479 8.99 -11.16 17.77
C LEU A 479 8.40 -12.52 17.38
N LEU A 480 9.08 -13.24 16.49
CA LEU A 480 8.72 -14.61 16.14
C LEU A 480 8.91 -15.58 17.33
N GLU A 481 9.98 -15.44 18.10
CA GLU A 481 10.20 -16.16 19.38
C GLU A 481 9.14 -15.83 20.44
N ALA A 482 8.52 -14.65 20.38
CA ALA A 482 7.37 -14.31 21.22
C ALA A 482 6.06 -14.96 20.74
N GLY A 483 6.07 -15.66 19.60
CA GLY A 483 4.93 -16.33 19.01
C GLY A 483 4.03 -15.48 18.13
N TRP A 484 4.54 -14.35 17.63
CA TRP A 484 3.77 -13.46 16.76
C TRP A 484 4.23 -13.62 15.32
N ILE A 485 3.34 -14.08 14.43
CA ILE A 485 3.63 -14.21 13.00
C ILE A 485 3.77 -12.81 12.39
N ILE A 486 4.81 -12.59 11.59
CA ILE A 486 5.06 -11.29 10.97
C ILE A 486 4.69 -11.37 9.49
N THR A 487 3.87 -10.42 9.05
CA THR A 487 3.37 -10.34 7.67
C THR A 487 3.63 -8.95 7.11
N ASN A 488 3.97 -8.83 5.83
CA ASN A 488 4.29 -7.56 5.21
C ASN A 488 3.21 -7.11 4.21
N GLN A 489 2.80 -5.85 4.33
CA GLN A 489 1.98 -5.15 3.36
C GLN A 489 2.86 -4.16 2.60
N ALA A 490 3.03 -4.35 1.29
CA ALA A 490 3.77 -3.43 0.43
C ALA A 490 2.79 -2.53 -0.33
N VAL A 491 3.16 -1.28 -0.61
CA VAL A 491 2.43 -0.37 -1.49
C VAL A 491 3.21 -0.19 -2.77
N PHE A 492 2.55 -0.50 -3.88
CA PHE A 492 3.16 -0.59 -5.19
C PHE A 492 3.31 0.79 -5.85
N THR A 493 4.28 1.55 -5.36
CA THR A 493 4.66 2.87 -5.88
C THR A 493 5.46 2.76 -7.18
N VAL A 494 5.61 3.86 -7.91
CA VAL A 494 6.40 3.88 -9.16
C VAL A 494 7.81 3.34 -8.95
N ALA A 495 8.51 3.79 -7.90
CA ALA A 495 9.85 3.32 -7.58
C ALA A 495 9.88 1.82 -7.23
N ALA A 496 8.92 1.34 -6.44
CA ALA A 496 8.80 -0.07 -6.06
C ALA A 496 8.33 -0.98 -7.23
N SER A 497 7.65 -0.41 -8.24
CA SER A 497 7.08 -1.14 -9.36
C SER A 497 8.10 -1.53 -10.45
N ARG A 498 9.33 -1.06 -10.34
CA ARG A 498 10.41 -1.40 -11.27
C ARG A 498 10.68 -2.90 -11.24
N ARG A 499 10.81 -3.52 -12.41
CA ARG A 499 10.86 -4.99 -12.57
C ARG A 499 11.89 -5.62 -11.63
N GLY A 500 11.44 -6.67 -10.94
CA GLY A 500 12.23 -7.46 -10.00
C GLY A 500 12.40 -6.86 -8.60
N HIS A 501 12.02 -5.60 -8.36
CA HIS A 501 12.26 -4.93 -7.07
C HIS A 501 11.46 -5.58 -5.94
N THR A 502 10.15 -5.73 -6.15
CA THR A 502 9.24 -6.43 -5.24
C THR A 502 9.60 -7.90 -5.09
N ALA A 503 10.00 -8.59 -6.16
CA ALA A 503 10.48 -9.98 -6.07
C ALA A 503 11.72 -10.09 -5.15
N ARG A 504 12.67 -9.15 -5.23
CA ARG A 504 13.82 -9.09 -4.32
C ARG A 504 13.40 -8.80 -2.88
N LEU A 505 12.43 -7.91 -2.68
CA LEU A 505 11.86 -7.65 -1.35
C LEU A 505 11.24 -8.92 -0.75
N ARG A 506 10.41 -9.64 -1.50
CA ARG A 506 9.76 -10.89 -1.04
C ARG A 506 10.80 -11.93 -0.60
N GLU A 507 11.83 -12.13 -1.41
CA GLU A 507 12.97 -13.02 -1.11
C GLU A 507 13.63 -12.65 0.22
N VAL A 508 14.05 -11.40 0.39
CA VAL A 508 14.77 -10.97 1.59
C VAL A 508 13.88 -11.05 2.83
N LEU A 509 12.59 -10.71 2.73
CA LEU A 509 11.65 -10.82 3.83
C LEU A 509 11.42 -12.27 4.26
N ASN A 510 11.18 -13.19 3.32
CA ASN A 510 10.96 -14.59 3.66
C ASN A 510 12.20 -15.23 4.28
N ARG A 511 13.40 -14.86 3.83
CA ARG A 511 14.67 -15.34 4.39
C ARG A 511 14.84 -14.99 5.87
N ILE A 512 14.18 -13.95 6.37
CA ILE A 512 14.23 -13.55 7.79
C ILE A 512 12.97 -13.96 8.56
N GLY A 513 12.02 -14.66 7.91
CA GLY A 513 10.78 -15.14 8.50
C GLY A 513 9.60 -14.15 8.45
N ILE A 514 9.67 -13.13 7.60
CA ILE A 514 8.53 -12.23 7.33
C ILE A 514 7.78 -12.73 6.09
N LEU A 515 6.49 -12.99 6.25
CA LEU A 515 5.62 -13.50 5.18
C LEU A 515 5.03 -12.34 4.37
N THR A 516 4.82 -12.54 3.09
CA THR A 516 4.26 -11.56 2.18
C THR A 516 2.73 -11.63 2.22
N TYR A 517 2.06 -10.49 2.43
CA TYR A 517 0.60 -10.42 2.54
C TYR A 517 -0.04 -9.69 1.37
N TYR A 518 -0.19 -8.37 1.44
CA TYR A 518 -0.78 -7.61 0.33
C TYR A 518 0.28 -6.82 -0.41
N THR A 519 0.09 -6.72 -1.72
CA THR A 519 0.65 -5.65 -2.54
C THR A 519 -0.50 -4.71 -2.93
N PHE A 520 -0.50 -3.51 -2.34
CA PHE A 520 -1.55 -2.52 -2.54
C PHE A 520 -1.25 -1.62 -3.72
N SER A 521 -2.22 -1.41 -4.60
CA SER A 521 -2.18 -0.23 -5.49
C SER A 521 -2.22 1.04 -4.64
N VAL A 522 -1.47 2.06 -5.08
CA VAL A 522 -1.47 3.38 -4.44
C VAL A 522 -2.89 3.95 -4.45
N LYS A 523 -3.33 4.42 -3.29
CA LYS A 523 -4.63 5.10 -3.11
C LYS A 523 -4.44 6.60 -3.30
N GLY A 524 -5.56 7.32 -3.39
CA GLY A 524 -5.56 8.78 -3.34
C GLY A 524 -5.76 9.38 -4.71
N PHE A 525 -6.01 10.69 -4.69
CA PHE A 525 -6.36 11.45 -5.88
C PHE A 525 -5.09 12.03 -6.48
N GLU A 526 -5.15 13.29 -6.90
CA GLU A 526 -4.05 13.96 -7.55
C GLU A 526 -2.82 14.08 -6.63
N GLU A 527 -2.99 14.13 -5.30
CA GLU A 527 -1.89 14.23 -4.34
C GLU A 527 -0.90 13.05 -4.41
N ASN A 528 -1.36 11.88 -4.86
CA ASN A 528 -0.54 10.69 -5.01
C ASN A 528 -0.17 10.41 -6.48
N TYR A 529 -0.42 11.35 -7.40
CA TYR A 529 -0.12 11.19 -8.82
C TYR A 529 1.31 10.74 -9.05
N ALA A 530 2.32 11.42 -8.47
CA ALA A 530 3.73 11.05 -8.63
C ALA A 530 4.04 9.61 -8.22
N LEU A 531 3.31 9.06 -7.25
CA LEU A 531 3.56 7.71 -6.72
C LEU A 531 2.66 6.65 -7.36
N PHE A 532 1.60 7.05 -8.06
CA PHE A 532 0.61 6.17 -8.65
C PHE A 532 1.18 5.30 -9.78
N VAL A 533 0.81 4.02 -9.74
CA VAL A 533 1.14 2.99 -10.73
C VAL A 533 -0.16 2.48 -11.35
N PRO A 534 -0.31 2.47 -12.68
CA PRO A 534 -1.47 1.87 -13.34
C PRO A 534 -1.68 0.41 -12.94
N ASN A 535 -2.93 -0.01 -12.79
CA ASN A 535 -3.27 -1.38 -12.36
C ASN A 535 -2.82 -2.43 -13.38
N SER A 536 -2.58 -2.05 -14.63
CA SER A 536 -1.96 -2.92 -15.64
C SER A 536 -0.58 -3.41 -15.21
N ARG A 537 0.23 -2.56 -14.55
CA ARG A 537 1.55 -2.95 -14.03
C ARG A 537 1.43 -3.87 -12.83
N SER A 538 0.41 -3.68 -11.98
CA SER A 538 0.14 -4.62 -10.88
C SER A 538 -0.19 -6.02 -11.40
N LEU A 539 -0.92 -6.13 -12.52
CA LEU A 539 -1.18 -7.44 -13.17
C LEU A 539 0.08 -8.03 -13.82
N GLN A 540 0.88 -7.20 -14.48
CA GLN A 540 2.15 -7.61 -15.06
C GLN A 540 3.10 -8.17 -13.97
N GLU A 541 3.13 -7.55 -12.79
CA GLU A 541 3.90 -8.02 -11.63
C GLU A 541 3.43 -9.40 -11.12
N VAL A 542 2.12 -9.67 -11.11
CA VAL A 542 1.61 -11.01 -10.76
C VAL A 542 2.11 -12.04 -11.75
N LEU A 543 2.04 -11.75 -13.06
CA LEU A 543 2.51 -12.71 -14.07
C LEU A 543 4.01 -12.94 -13.98
N GLU A 544 4.81 -11.91 -13.70
CA GLU A 544 6.25 -12.05 -13.41
C GLU A 544 6.53 -12.93 -12.18
N GLU A 545 5.73 -12.76 -11.12
CA GLU A 545 5.79 -13.60 -9.92
C GLU A 545 5.51 -15.08 -10.25
N LYS A 546 4.48 -15.36 -11.06
CA LYS A 546 4.09 -16.74 -11.41
C LYS A 546 5.08 -17.46 -12.33
N VAL A 547 6.05 -16.76 -12.92
CA VAL A 547 7.16 -17.40 -13.66
C VAL A 547 7.98 -18.35 -12.77
N TYR A 548 8.01 -18.11 -11.45
CA TYR A 548 8.68 -19.01 -10.49
C TYR A 548 7.86 -20.28 -10.20
N GLY A 549 6.60 -20.34 -10.65
CA GLY A 549 5.68 -21.45 -10.47
C GLY A 549 4.63 -21.19 -9.40
N ASP A 550 3.65 -22.08 -9.33
CA ASP A 550 2.64 -22.10 -8.28
C ASP A 550 3.20 -22.74 -6.99
N LEU A 551 2.57 -22.46 -5.85
CA LEU A 551 2.85 -23.09 -4.58
C LEU A 551 2.37 -24.57 -4.62
N PRO A 552 3.26 -25.58 -4.59
CA PRO A 552 2.84 -26.98 -4.57
C PRO A 552 2.03 -27.29 -3.30
N VAL A 553 1.05 -28.19 -3.38
CA VAL A 553 0.19 -28.57 -2.24
C VAL A 553 1.02 -29.09 -1.06
N GLU A 554 2.12 -29.81 -1.34
CA GLU A 554 3.04 -30.31 -0.31
C GLU A 554 3.80 -29.17 0.38
N LEU A 555 4.25 -28.17 -0.37
CA LEU A 555 4.90 -26.99 0.20
C LEU A 555 3.89 -26.15 0.99
N GLU A 556 2.67 -25.96 0.48
CA GLU A 556 1.59 -25.27 1.20
C GLU A 556 1.34 -25.95 2.54
N LYS A 557 1.23 -27.28 2.57
CA LYS A 557 1.04 -28.04 3.81
C LYS A 557 2.22 -27.86 4.77
N GLU A 558 3.46 -28.03 4.31
CA GLU A 558 4.66 -27.88 5.16
C GLU A 558 4.79 -26.44 5.69
N VAL A 559 4.45 -25.43 4.88
CA VAL A 559 4.40 -24.03 5.31
C VAL A 559 3.32 -23.85 6.37
N LEU A 560 2.09 -24.33 6.17
CA LEU A 560 1.02 -24.19 7.15
C LEU A 560 1.36 -24.86 8.49
N GLU A 561 1.99 -26.03 8.48
CA GLU A 561 2.50 -26.70 9.69
C GLU A 561 3.59 -25.87 10.38
N LEU A 562 4.52 -25.28 9.62
CA LEU A 562 5.57 -24.41 10.17
C LEU A 562 4.97 -23.15 10.83
N LEU A 563 3.87 -22.62 10.30
CA LEU A 563 3.24 -21.40 10.81
C LEU A 563 2.56 -21.57 12.17
N GLU A 564 2.34 -22.80 12.62
CA GLU A 564 1.93 -23.09 14.01
C GLU A 564 3.05 -22.82 15.03
N TYR A 565 4.30 -22.72 14.57
CA TYR A 565 5.50 -22.52 15.39
C TYR A 565 6.31 -21.32 14.89
N PRO A 566 5.87 -20.06 15.15
CA PRO A 566 6.48 -18.87 14.60
C PRO A 566 7.99 -18.75 14.85
N GLU A 567 8.47 -19.23 15.99
CA GLU A 567 9.88 -19.23 16.38
C GLU A 567 10.79 -20.07 15.45
N ARG A 568 10.23 -21.05 14.74
CA ARG A 568 10.96 -21.92 13.80
C ARG A 568 11.08 -21.31 12.40
N ILE A 569 10.21 -20.36 12.05
CA ILE A 569 10.12 -19.79 10.70
C ILE A 569 11.48 -19.28 10.17
N PRO A 570 12.28 -18.49 10.92
CA PRO A 570 13.53 -17.94 10.37
C PRO A 570 14.57 -19.00 10.01
N ALA A 571 14.53 -20.16 10.66
CA ALA A 571 15.47 -21.26 10.41
C ALA A 571 14.95 -22.19 9.31
N GLU A 572 13.65 -22.52 9.31
CA GLU A 572 13.11 -23.61 8.49
C GLU A 572 12.46 -23.14 7.18
N LEU A 573 11.86 -21.94 7.14
CA LEU A 573 11.25 -21.44 5.90
C LEU A 573 12.26 -21.30 4.75
N PRO A 574 13.50 -20.78 4.96
CA PRO A 574 14.51 -20.75 3.91
C PRO A 574 14.83 -22.14 3.33
N ASP A 575 14.99 -23.14 4.20
CA ASP A 575 15.30 -24.51 3.81
C ASP A 575 14.14 -25.16 3.04
N LEU A 576 12.90 -24.88 3.44
CA LEU A 576 11.70 -25.30 2.70
C LEU A 576 11.67 -24.68 1.30
N LEU A 577 11.90 -23.38 1.19
CA LEU A 577 11.93 -22.69 -0.09
C LEU A 577 13.02 -23.27 -1.02
N ASP A 578 14.22 -23.53 -0.48
CA ASP A 578 15.33 -24.13 -1.22
C ASP A 578 15.01 -25.58 -1.67
N LYS A 579 14.39 -26.39 -0.80
CA LYS A 579 13.91 -27.75 -1.11
C LYS A 579 12.98 -27.76 -2.33
N TYR A 580 12.09 -26.78 -2.42
CA TYR A 580 11.11 -26.67 -3.51
C TYR A 580 11.55 -25.74 -4.66
N ARG A 581 12.79 -25.24 -4.63
CA ARG A 581 13.37 -24.32 -5.64
C ARG A 581 12.57 -23.04 -5.85
N GLN A 582 11.90 -22.57 -4.81
CA GLN A 582 11.15 -21.33 -4.79
C GLN A 582 12.03 -20.22 -4.22
N PRO A 583 12.17 -19.05 -4.87
CA PRO A 583 12.95 -17.95 -4.31
C PRO A 583 12.26 -17.27 -3.12
N PHE A 584 10.93 -17.34 -3.07
CA PHE A 584 10.06 -16.77 -2.05
C PHE A 584 8.66 -17.38 -2.15
N LEU A 585 7.86 -17.23 -1.10
CA LEU A 585 6.41 -17.38 -1.15
C LEU A 585 5.79 -16.17 -1.84
N ALA A 586 4.81 -16.42 -2.71
CA ALA A 586 4.04 -15.37 -3.37
C ALA A 586 3.38 -14.43 -2.34
N THR A 587 3.06 -13.21 -2.77
CA THR A 587 2.13 -12.36 -2.00
C THR A 587 0.77 -13.06 -1.93
N ASP A 588 -0.03 -12.82 -0.88
CA ASP A 588 -1.41 -13.33 -0.83
C ASP A 588 -2.14 -12.84 -2.07
N ARG A 589 -2.25 -11.52 -2.20
CA ARG A 589 -3.01 -10.88 -3.27
C ARG A 589 -2.49 -9.49 -3.60
N ASN A 590 -2.50 -9.16 -4.89
CA ASN A 590 -2.50 -7.77 -5.33
C ASN A 590 -3.93 -7.22 -5.19
N VAL A 591 -4.09 -6.06 -4.54
CA VAL A 591 -5.42 -5.48 -4.29
C VAL A 591 -5.43 -3.95 -4.36
N MET A 592 -6.50 -3.40 -4.93
CA MET A 592 -6.85 -2.00 -4.78
C MET A 592 -7.93 -1.87 -3.70
N ASN A 593 -7.89 -0.79 -2.91
CA ASN A 593 -8.99 -0.50 -1.98
C ASN A 593 -10.10 0.21 -2.73
N LEU A 594 -11.30 -0.36 -2.67
CA LEU A 594 -12.50 0.23 -3.25
C LEU A 594 -13.23 0.97 -2.12
N PRO A 595 -13.36 2.31 -2.19
CA PRO A 595 -14.00 3.11 -1.16
C PRO A 595 -15.37 2.54 -0.76
N GLY A 596 -15.72 2.51 0.52
CA GLY A 596 -17.05 2.08 1.00
C GLY A 596 -17.35 0.58 0.87
N ILE A 597 -16.61 -0.15 0.05
CA ILE A 597 -17.03 -1.47 -0.43
C ILE A 597 -16.07 -2.56 0.04
N GLY A 598 -14.78 -2.41 -0.22
CA GLY A 598 -13.87 -3.52 0.02
C GLY A 598 -12.50 -3.36 -0.58
N LYS A 599 -11.95 -4.48 -1.01
CA LYS A 599 -10.68 -4.60 -1.71
C LYS A 599 -10.92 -5.55 -2.87
N SER A 600 -10.36 -5.23 -4.03
CA SER A 600 -10.46 -6.07 -5.21
C SER A 600 -9.36 -5.72 -6.20
N MET A 601 -8.95 -6.70 -6.99
CA MET A 601 -8.23 -6.53 -8.25
C MET A 601 -9.00 -7.18 -9.41
N THR A 602 -10.27 -7.52 -9.19
CA THR A 602 -11.17 -7.98 -10.24
C THR A 602 -11.74 -6.77 -10.96
N TYR A 603 -11.22 -6.45 -12.14
CA TYR A 603 -11.67 -5.30 -12.91
C TYR A 603 -11.60 -5.54 -14.41
N GLN A 604 -12.30 -4.68 -15.15
CA GLN A 604 -12.28 -4.59 -16.60
C GLN A 604 -12.05 -3.14 -17.02
N THR A 605 -11.07 -2.87 -17.87
CA THR A 605 -10.94 -1.56 -18.52
C THR A 605 -12.11 -1.38 -19.48
N VAL A 606 -12.91 -0.35 -19.25
CA VAL A 606 -14.11 -0.05 -20.04
C VAL A 606 -13.89 1.13 -20.98
N GLY A 607 -12.86 1.95 -20.79
CA GLY A 607 -12.55 3.11 -21.64
C GLY A 607 -11.41 3.94 -21.08
N MET A 608 -11.38 5.23 -21.44
CA MET A 608 -10.37 6.20 -20.98
C MET A 608 -10.91 7.63 -21.06
N THR A 609 -10.31 8.57 -20.34
CA THR A 609 -10.59 10.01 -20.41
C THR A 609 -9.82 10.68 -21.55
N LYS A 610 -10.08 11.97 -21.84
CA LYS A 610 -9.34 12.76 -22.85
C LYS A 610 -7.84 12.87 -22.54
N GLU A 611 -7.47 12.72 -21.28
CA GLU A 611 -6.09 12.74 -20.78
C GLU A 611 -5.39 11.37 -20.92
N GLY A 612 -6.09 10.35 -21.40
CA GLY A 612 -5.56 8.98 -21.53
C GLY A 612 -5.56 8.18 -20.22
N LYS A 613 -6.23 8.67 -19.16
CA LYS A 613 -6.42 7.94 -17.90
C LYS A 613 -7.46 6.83 -18.13
N ARG A 614 -7.14 5.57 -17.82
CA ARG A 614 -8.08 4.46 -18.05
C ARG A 614 -9.23 4.48 -17.06
N ILE A 615 -10.40 4.06 -17.52
CA ILE A 615 -11.61 3.90 -16.70
C ILE A 615 -11.81 2.40 -16.47
N LEU A 616 -11.81 2.00 -15.20
CA LEU A 616 -11.89 0.61 -14.76
C LEU A 616 -13.25 0.35 -14.12
N ARG A 617 -13.92 -0.73 -14.53
CA ARG A 617 -15.12 -1.25 -13.85
C ARG A 617 -14.72 -2.41 -12.95
N PHE A 618 -14.90 -2.25 -11.65
CA PHE A 618 -14.55 -3.25 -10.65
C PHE A 618 -15.72 -4.19 -10.34
N SER A 619 -15.37 -5.41 -9.97
CA SER A 619 -16.26 -6.36 -9.30
C SER A 619 -15.74 -6.65 -7.89
N LEU A 620 -16.64 -7.08 -7.00
CA LEU A 620 -16.28 -7.41 -5.63
C LEU A 620 -15.37 -8.64 -5.56
N ASP A 621 -14.59 -8.73 -4.48
CA ASP A 621 -13.82 -9.93 -4.15
C ASP A 621 -14.77 -11.05 -3.69
N ALA A 622 -15.02 -12.03 -4.55
CA ALA A 622 -15.89 -13.17 -4.22
C ALA A 622 -15.29 -14.09 -3.15
N GLY A 623 -13.99 -14.01 -2.87
CA GLY A 623 -13.30 -14.78 -1.83
C GLY A 623 -13.45 -14.20 -0.43
N ARG A 624 -14.36 -13.24 -0.21
CA ARG A 624 -14.59 -12.60 1.09
C ARG A 624 -16.05 -12.23 1.30
N ARG A 625 -16.50 -12.33 2.55
CA ARG A 625 -17.79 -11.77 2.97
C ARG A 625 -17.71 -10.25 3.01
N HIS A 626 -18.64 -9.59 2.33
CA HIS A 626 -18.80 -8.14 2.35
C HIS A 626 -19.97 -7.73 3.25
N SER A 627 -20.06 -6.44 3.55
CA SER A 627 -21.28 -5.90 4.15
C SER A 627 -22.45 -6.08 3.18
N PRO A 628 -23.67 -6.43 3.63
CA PRO A 628 -24.86 -6.47 2.76
C PRO A 628 -25.14 -5.14 2.04
N GLN A 629 -24.64 -4.00 2.57
CA GLN A 629 -24.74 -2.69 1.91
C GLN A 629 -24.22 -2.72 0.46
N VAL A 630 -23.23 -3.56 0.14
CA VAL A 630 -22.66 -3.62 -1.20
C VAL A 630 -23.63 -4.14 -2.27
N ASP A 631 -24.68 -4.87 -1.88
CA ASP A 631 -25.69 -5.38 -2.81
C ASP A 631 -26.59 -4.25 -3.36
N HIS A 632 -26.58 -3.09 -2.69
CA HIS A 632 -27.26 -1.87 -3.12
C HIS A 632 -26.33 -0.93 -3.92
N GLU A 633 -25.04 -1.23 -3.96
CA GLU A 633 -24.07 -0.47 -4.74
C GLU A 633 -24.17 -0.88 -6.22
N GLY A 634 -24.29 0.12 -7.10
CA GLY A 634 -24.33 -0.09 -8.54
C GLY A 634 -22.97 -0.49 -9.13
N GLU A 635 -22.81 -0.28 -10.44
CA GLU A 635 -21.52 -0.53 -11.09
C GLU A 635 -20.41 0.40 -10.53
N ILE A 636 -19.29 -0.18 -10.09
CA ILE A 636 -18.17 0.53 -9.48
C ILE A 636 -17.17 0.91 -10.58
N TYR A 637 -17.15 2.18 -10.96
CA TYR A 637 -16.17 2.71 -11.91
C TYR A 637 -15.11 3.53 -11.18
N ILE A 638 -13.84 3.34 -11.51
CA ILE A 638 -12.74 4.16 -11.00
C ILE A 638 -11.89 4.63 -12.18
N VAL A 639 -11.58 5.92 -12.21
CA VAL A 639 -10.61 6.48 -13.16
C VAL A 639 -9.22 6.41 -12.55
N GLU A 640 -8.26 5.86 -13.28
CA GLU A 640 -6.87 5.83 -12.82
C GLU A 640 -6.30 7.26 -12.71
N SER A 641 -5.47 7.54 -11.71
CA SER A 641 -4.91 8.88 -11.54
C SER A 641 -3.90 9.24 -12.64
N LYS A 642 -3.28 8.24 -13.30
CA LYS A 642 -2.22 8.41 -14.30
C LYS A 642 -2.45 7.53 -15.53
N SER A 643 -2.10 8.03 -16.71
CA SER A 643 -2.07 7.25 -17.96
C SER A 643 -0.88 6.27 -17.96
N ILE A 644 -0.94 5.22 -18.79
CA ILE A 644 0.21 4.32 -18.98
C ILE A 644 1.39 5.06 -19.60
N ALA A 645 1.17 5.95 -20.56
CA ALA A 645 2.23 6.71 -21.20
C ALA A 645 2.98 7.60 -20.20
N ALA A 646 2.27 8.33 -19.33
CA ALA A 646 2.90 9.15 -18.30
C ALA A 646 3.70 8.30 -17.30
N TYR A 647 3.16 7.14 -16.91
CA TYR A 647 3.89 6.18 -16.08
C TYR A 647 5.18 5.67 -16.76
N LEU A 648 5.13 5.31 -18.04
CA LEU A 648 6.30 4.85 -18.80
C LEU A 648 7.37 5.95 -18.95
N ARG A 649 6.96 7.20 -19.18
CA ARG A 649 7.89 8.35 -19.18
C ARG A 649 8.54 8.54 -17.81
N GLN A 650 7.81 8.32 -16.73
CA GLN A 650 8.37 8.39 -15.38
C GLN A 650 9.36 7.25 -15.10
N LEU A 651 9.05 6.02 -15.52
CA LEU A 651 10.00 4.90 -15.44
C LEU A 651 11.29 5.19 -16.23
N GLN A 652 11.16 5.78 -17.42
CA GLN A 652 12.30 6.20 -18.22
C GLN A 652 13.17 7.25 -17.51
N ALA A 653 12.54 8.21 -16.81
CA ALA A 653 13.26 9.19 -15.99
C ALA A 653 14.00 8.53 -14.81
N LEU A 654 13.50 7.40 -14.31
CA LEU A 654 14.17 6.55 -13.30
C LEU A 654 15.22 5.60 -13.91
N GLY A 655 15.53 5.72 -15.20
CA GLY A 655 16.56 4.93 -15.89
C GLY A 655 16.09 3.56 -16.38
N GLU A 656 14.81 3.25 -16.29
CA GLU A 656 14.28 1.98 -16.78
C GLU A 656 14.14 1.95 -18.31
N ARG A 657 14.29 0.76 -18.88
CA ARG A 657 14.07 0.51 -20.31
C ARG A 657 12.59 0.31 -20.57
N VAL A 658 11.95 1.29 -21.21
CA VAL A 658 10.51 1.27 -21.52
C VAL A 658 10.09 0.02 -22.28
N GLU A 659 10.94 -0.48 -23.18
CA GLU A 659 10.63 -1.66 -24.01
C GLU A 659 10.35 -2.91 -23.15
N ASP A 660 10.99 -3.02 -21.98
CA ASP A 660 10.74 -4.10 -21.03
C ASP A 660 9.31 -4.02 -20.47
N TYR A 661 8.62 -2.87 -20.56
CA TYR A 661 7.27 -2.64 -20.07
C TYR A 661 6.23 -2.57 -21.21
N SER A 662 6.61 -2.86 -22.45
CA SER A 662 5.76 -2.77 -23.65
C SER A 662 4.45 -3.60 -23.61
N SER A 663 4.37 -4.62 -22.74
CA SER A 663 3.14 -5.39 -22.55
C SER A 663 2.11 -4.70 -21.67
N LEU A 664 2.43 -3.59 -20.98
CA LEU A 664 1.49 -2.87 -20.10
C LEU A 664 0.20 -2.45 -20.80
N TRP A 665 0.28 -2.15 -22.10
CA TRP A 665 -0.88 -1.78 -22.91
C TRP A 665 -1.94 -2.89 -22.99
N ASP A 666 -1.55 -4.15 -22.78
CA ASP A 666 -2.34 -5.36 -23.06
C ASP A 666 -3.19 -5.79 -21.86
N TYR A 667 -2.75 -5.41 -20.66
CA TYR A 667 -3.44 -5.72 -19.41
C TYR A 667 -4.67 -4.81 -19.27
N ALA A 668 -5.83 -5.36 -19.62
CA ALA A 668 -7.12 -4.67 -19.54
C ALA A 668 -8.13 -5.36 -18.61
N GLU A 669 -7.77 -6.51 -18.04
CA GLU A 669 -8.64 -7.30 -17.16
C GLU A 669 -7.82 -7.90 -16.02
N GLY A 670 -8.27 -7.68 -14.79
CA GLY A 670 -7.68 -8.25 -13.59
C GLY A 670 -8.62 -9.23 -12.91
N ARG A 671 -8.05 -10.14 -12.11
CA ARG A 671 -8.80 -11.05 -11.22
C ARG A 671 -8.14 -11.04 -9.86
N THR A 672 -8.94 -10.85 -8.81
CA THR A 672 -8.48 -11.04 -7.43
C THR A 672 -8.12 -12.51 -7.24
N GLU A 673 -6.89 -12.78 -6.80
CA GLU A 673 -6.42 -14.13 -6.50
C GLU A 673 -7.18 -14.74 -5.30
N ALA A 674 -7.13 -16.07 -5.19
CA ALA A 674 -7.67 -16.76 -4.02
C ALA A 674 -6.87 -16.37 -2.78
N ARG A 675 -7.53 -16.42 -1.62
CA ARG A 675 -6.86 -16.15 -0.35
C ARG A 675 -6.00 -17.35 0.05
N PHE A 676 -4.77 -17.10 0.47
CA PHE A 676 -3.91 -18.11 1.06
C PHE A 676 -4.45 -18.56 2.43
N ALA A 677 -4.40 -19.87 2.69
CA ALA A 677 -5.04 -20.50 3.84
C ALA A 677 -4.63 -19.90 5.20
N LEU A 678 -3.39 -19.41 5.34
CA LEU A 678 -2.92 -18.69 6.53
C LEU A 678 -3.83 -17.51 6.92
N PHE A 679 -4.38 -16.80 5.94
CA PHE A 679 -5.18 -15.60 6.17
C PHE A 679 -6.67 -15.91 6.37
N GLU A 680 -7.06 -17.19 6.27
CA GLU A 680 -8.38 -17.66 6.67
C GLU A 680 -8.53 -17.70 8.19
N TYR A 681 -9.77 -17.54 8.64
CA TYR A 681 -10.07 -17.66 10.06
C TYR A 681 -10.12 -19.14 10.42
N PRO A 682 -9.64 -19.53 11.61
CA PRO A 682 -9.84 -20.88 12.09
C PRO A 682 -11.33 -21.24 12.14
N GLU A 683 -11.65 -22.51 11.93
CA GLU A 683 -13.03 -22.99 11.99
C GLU A 683 -13.68 -22.62 13.33
N PRO A 684 -14.89 -22.04 13.33
CA PRO A 684 -15.60 -21.71 14.56
C PRO A 684 -15.86 -22.96 15.41
N ARG A 685 -15.56 -22.91 16.70
CA ARG A 685 -15.86 -23.99 17.65
C ARG A 685 -17.35 -24.14 17.96
N ILE A 686 -18.15 -23.18 17.52
CA ILE A 686 -19.57 -23.04 17.80
C ILE A 686 -20.31 -22.57 16.55
N GLU A 687 -21.57 -22.98 16.43
CA GLU A 687 -22.49 -22.43 15.43
C GLU A 687 -22.83 -20.97 15.81
N ILE A 688 -22.53 -20.04 14.91
CA ILE A 688 -22.76 -18.60 15.08
C ILE A 688 -24.05 -18.17 14.38
N THR A 689 -24.70 -17.12 14.89
CA THR A 689 -25.85 -16.51 14.21
C THR A 689 -25.46 -15.95 12.83
N GLY A 690 -26.40 -16.01 11.89
CA GLY A 690 -26.30 -15.32 10.59
C GLY A 690 -26.64 -13.82 10.68
N ASP A 691 -27.26 -13.38 11.78
CA ASP A 691 -27.73 -12.01 11.93
C ASP A 691 -26.57 -11.03 12.11
N PHE A 692 -26.74 -9.82 11.55
CA PHE A 692 -25.81 -8.71 11.72
C PHE A 692 -26.30 -7.77 12.82
N THR A 693 -25.44 -7.47 13.78
CA THR A 693 -25.61 -6.36 14.71
C THR A 693 -24.93 -5.10 14.18
N ASN A 694 -25.37 -3.93 14.63
CA ASN A 694 -24.80 -2.64 14.26
C ASN A 694 -24.80 -2.37 12.74
N LEU A 695 -25.81 -2.88 12.02
CA LEU A 695 -25.98 -2.69 10.59
C LEU A 695 -27.31 -1.99 10.32
N GLU A 696 -27.26 -0.91 9.55
CA GLU A 696 -28.43 -0.20 9.03
C GLU A 696 -28.20 0.03 7.54
N ILE A 697 -29.17 -0.37 6.72
CA ILE A 697 -29.09 -0.31 5.26
C ILE A 697 -30.17 0.67 4.83
N ASP A 698 -29.79 1.69 4.07
CA ASP A 698 -30.75 2.61 3.46
C ASP A 698 -31.63 1.82 2.47
N SER A 699 -32.94 1.79 2.74
CA SER A 699 -33.95 1.07 1.97
C SER A 699 -34.20 1.65 0.58
#